data_AF-A0A417XV23-F1
#
_entry.id   AF-A0A417XV23-F1
#
_cell.length_a   1.000
_cell.length_b   1.000
_cell.length_c   1.000
_cell.angle_alpha   90.00
_cell.angle_beta   90.00
_cell.angle_gamma   90.00
#
_symmetry.space_group_name_H-M   'P 1'
#
loop_
_entity.id
_entity.type
_entity.pdbx_description
1 polymer ?
#
loop_
_entity_poly.entity_id
_entity_poly.type
_entity_poly.pdbx_seq_one_letter_code
_entity_poly.pdbx_strand_id
1 'polypeptide(L)'
;MPTFDLVGPLPTGTTLLEASAGTGKTFTVGALVTRYVAEGEATLDEMLVITFSRSATQELRARVREQLTSAERAVSRQLATGDADAHNELLVHLLDADPAELARRQERLRDALAAFDSATIATTHQFCHVVLRSLGVASESDTSATLVESLDELVLEVVDDLYLADHGRRTSAPLIDRATAAAIGREAVTHQNVELAPADLGHPVAAARADFAQRVRDEVERRKLRLGIQSYDDLLARLARALEDDAAPARSRMRNRWRIVLVDEFQDTDPVQWQVLERAFHGHGTLILIGDPKQAIYGFRGGDVDTYLKAAAQAGTRATLGTNRRSDAALVAKFNATLGNAGLGSSDIVVRPVESAHEASRLAGAPHPASFRVRQLTRDDFKLKNGLIPWWNARQRIAIDLAGDVVALLDSGATWDGAQVEAHHVAVLVADRYQGGMVEAALQRRGVPVVLNGGGDVFLTPAADDWLALLKALDAPHRAPLVRSAALTCFFGHDVASIVAGGDALTGEVADELRDGAILVRTRGVAALVESLEERGLSSRILGQVGGERLLTDLRHLGQLLHQQAVSQRLGLTALLEWFRDERLRVAAGERPRRLDSDARAVQIVTIHGSKGLEYPIVYLPYVYAGYERDLQTALFHDRSDPARLRRLIDVAGSGRQWAASVDAHRAEDAGEELRKLYVALTRAQSQVVTWWAPDEGTEKGALHRMLFGRRPGTRDVLRVAPVQTDERAREILQTIERDYGGPAAELATTSRVELSVPDRDDQPLAARVFDRHVDTEWRRTSYSGLIRVEEQAIASSEPELPGKDDESGEDDAPPVVELVETPAPVGGVDEAADLASPMADLPAGAGFGSLVHAILEHADPDASDLRLELRARAEEQLRWWPAEATADELADALLPLHATSLGPLADGLTLGQIPLRDRLRELDFEIPLAGGDLARDRRAGDAEVRLRDLAPALRTHLPADDPMVAYADRLAQPPLADQTLRGYLSGSIDAVLRLPTSTGSAQDGRFLVVDYKTNRLGEIGRPMTAADYAPVRLAEAMLHSHYPLQALLYSVVVHRYLRWRLPGYDPATHLGGVLYLYVRGMCGPDTPEVDGVPCGVFSWQPPAALVLALSDLLDGEVR
;
A
#
# COMPACT_ATOMS: atom_id res chain seq x y z
N MET A 1 21.44 -20.07 38.62
CA MET A 1 21.24 -18.69 38.15
C MET A 1 20.28 -18.03 39.12
N PRO A 2 20.59 -16.85 39.67
CA PRO A 2 19.73 -16.18 40.64
C PRO A 2 18.42 -15.69 39.99
N THR A 3 17.36 -15.59 40.80
CA THR A 3 16.12 -14.91 40.39
C THR A 3 16.36 -13.40 40.34
N PHE A 4 15.90 -12.76 39.28
CA PHE A 4 16.00 -11.30 39.13
C PHE A 4 14.98 -10.62 40.04
N ASP A 5 15.44 -9.63 40.80
CA ASP A 5 14.59 -8.78 41.63
C ASP A 5 14.33 -7.46 40.91
N LEU A 6 13.07 -7.23 40.52
CA LEU A 6 12.67 -6.03 39.78
C LEU A 6 12.80 -4.75 40.62
N VAL A 7 12.75 -4.83 41.95
CA VAL A 7 12.87 -3.67 42.85
C VAL A 7 14.26 -3.54 43.49
N GLY A 8 15.15 -4.49 43.18
CA GLY A 8 16.56 -4.44 43.57
C GLY A 8 17.37 -3.36 42.82
N PRO A 9 18.71 -3.37 42.97
CA PRO A 9 19.59 -2.44 42.27
C PRO A 9 19.40 -2.50 40.74
N LEU A 10 19.38 -1.33 40.08
CA LEU A 10 19.27 -1.27 38.62
C LEU A 10 20.46 -1.98 37.94
N PRO A 11 20.20 -2.77 36.87
CA PRO A 11 21.27 -3.46 36.15
C PRO A 11 22.35 -2.50 35.64
N THR A 12 23.62 -2.90 35.71
CA THR A 12 24.73 -2.15 35.12
C THR A 12 25.60 -3.06 34.26
N GLY A 13 26.33 -2.47 33.31
CA GLY A 13 27.14 -3.22 32.35
C GLY A 13 26.28 -4.15 31.48
N THR A 14 26.83 -5.30 31.07
CA THR A 14 26.09 -6.29 30.27
C THR A 14 25.37 -7.31 31.16
N THR A 15 24.04 -7.23 31.19
CA THR A 15 23.17 -8.11 31.97
C THR A 15 22.26 -8.92 31.05
N LEU A 16 22.22 -10.24 31.25
CA LEU A 16 21.34 -11.16 30.54
C LEU A 16 20.21 -11.65 31.46
N LEU A 17 18.97 -11.37 31.09
CA LEU A 17 17.76 -11.78 31.79
C LEU A 17 17.06 -12.90 31.02
N GLU A 18 17.13 -14.13 31.54
CA GLU A 18 16.41 -15.27 30.98
C GLU A 18 14.95 -15.26 31.48
N ALA A 19 14.04 -14.86 30.59
CA ALA A 19 12.63 -14.67 30.88
C ALA A 19 11.79 -15.84 30.34
N SER A 20 11.59 -16.89 31.15
CA SER A 20 10.79 -18.06 30.75
C SER A 20 9.36 -17.69 30.32
N ALA A 21 8.68 -18.57 29.59
CA ALA A 21 7.34 -18.28 29.10
C ALA A 21 6.36 -17.87 30.22
N GLY A 22 5.62 -16.80 29.99
CA GLY A 22 4.62 -16.27 30.95
C GLY A 22 5.20 -15.53 32.15
N THR A 23 6.51 -15.27 32.23
CA THR A 23 7.13 -14.65 33.42
C THR A 23 7.04 -13.12 33.51
N GLY A 24 6.40 -12.48 32.52
CA GLY A 24 6.23 -11.03 32.49
C GLY A 24 7.42 -10.27 31.87
N LYS A 25 8.01 -10.82 30.80
CA LYS A 25 9.13 -10.20 30.07
C LYS A 25 8.83 -8.76 29.64
N THR A 26 7.74 -8.54 28.91
CA THR A 26 7.32 -7.22 28.42
C THR A 26 7.04 -6.25 29.56
N PHE A 27 6.43 -6.74 30.65
CA PHE A 27 6.23 -5.96 31.87
C PHE A 27 7.57 -5.52 32.47
N THR A 28 8.54 -6.43 32.56
CA THR A 28 9.89 -6.17 33.07
C THR A 28 10.63 -5.12 32.24
N VAL A 29 10.55 -5.20 30.90
CA VAL A 29 11.15 -4.19 30.00
C VAL A 29 10.58 -2.81 30.28
N GLY A 30 9.25 -2.68 30.30
CA GLY A 30 8.59 -1.41 30.62
C GLY A 30 8.95 -0.90 32.01
N ALA A 31 9.08 -1.81 32.98
CA ALA A 31 9.32 -1.45 34.36
C ALA A 31 10.74 -0.94 34.54
N LEU A 32 11.72 -1.58 33.89
CA LEU A 32 13.10 -1.10 33.85
C LEU A 32 13.17 0.29 33.21
N VAL A 33 12.52 0.52 32.07
CA VAL A 33 12.47 1.85 31.43
C VAL A 33 11.90 2.90 32.39
N THR A 34 10.77 2.58 33.02
CA THR A 34 10.12 3.46 33.99
C THR A 34 11.03 3.76 35.18
N ARG A 35 11.76 2.77 35.71
CA ARG A 35 12.69 2.96 36.82
C ARG A 35 13.89 3.81 36.45
N TYR A 36 14.55 3.56 35.32
CA TYR A 36 15.70 4.38 34.87
C TYR A 36 15.32 5.86 34.75
N VAL A 37 14.11 6.15 34.26
CA VAL A 37 13.57 7.50 34.16
C VAL A 37 13.21 8.06 35.53
N ALA A 38 12.40 7.35 36.32
CA ALA A 38 11.91 7.86 37.60
C ALA A 38 13.04 8.08 38.61
N GLU A 39 13.98 7.13 38.71
CA GLU A 39 15.13 7.19 39.62
C GLU A 39 16.21 8.18 39.15
N GLY A 40 16.11 8.71 37.91
CA GLY A 40 16.95 9.79 37.40
C GLY A 40 18.30 9.33 36.83
N GLU A 41 18.40 8.07 36.44
CA GLU A 41 19.61 7.47 35.88
C GLU A 41 19.79 7.80 34.39
N ALA A 42 18.67 7.93 33.66
CA ALA A 42 18.66 8.30 32.24
C ALA A 42 17.36 9.03 31.84
N THR A 43 17.44 9.92 30.86
CA THR A 43 16.25 10.43 30.17
C THR A 43 15.81 9.46 29.06
N LEU A 44 14.56 9.56 28.61
CA LEU A 44 14.00 8.60 27.65
C LEU A 44 14.71 8.62 26.28
N ASP A 45 15.30 9.75 25.88
CA ASP A 45 16.10 9.91 24.67
C ASP A 45 17.52 9.31 24.77
N GLU A 46 18.04 9.13 26.00
CA GLU A 46 19.28 8.41 26.29
C GLU A 46 19.09 6.87 26.28
N MET A 47 17.87 6.39 26.02
CA MET A 47 17.53 4.97 26.03
C MET A 47 17.24 4.43 24.62
N LEU A 48 17.73 3.23 24.35
CA LEU A 48 17.44 2.47 23.13
C LEU A 48 16.75 1.17 23.50
N VAL A 49 15.53 0.96 23.00
CA VAL A 49 14.78 -0.28 23.21
C VAL A 49 14.55 -0.96 21.86
N ILE A 50 15.17 -2.13 21.70
CA ILE A 50 15.14 -2.90 20.46
C ILE A 50 14.25 -4.13 20.63
N THR A 51 13.48 -4.46 19.61
CA THR A 51 12.72 -5.72 19.52
C THR A 51 12.77 -6.28 18.10
N PHE A 52 12.26 -7.50 17.90
CA PHE A 52 12.39 -8.23 16.64
C PHE A 52 11.39 -7.79 15.55
N SER A 53 10.13 -7.51 15.90
CA SER A 53 9.06 -7.25 14.93
C SER A 53 8.42 -5.86 15.06
N ARG A 54 7.81 -5.38 13.98
CA ARG A 54 7.06 -4.11 13.98
C ARG A 54 5.86 -4.15 14.95
N SER A 55 5.15 -5.27 15.03
CA SER A 55 4.05 -5.45 15.98
C SER A 55 4.53 -5.43 17.43
N ALA A 56 5.63 -6.12 17.74
CA ALA A 56 6.25 -6.08 19.07
C ALA A 56 6.72 -4.66 19.43
N THR A 57 7.19 -3.89 18.45
CA THR A 57 7.57 -2.48 18.67
C THR A 57 6.36 -1.64 19.07
N GLN A 58 5.22 -1.77 18.37
CA GLN A 58 4.00 -1.04 18.69
C GLN A 58 3.44 -1.43 20.06
N GLU A 59 3.39 -2.74 20.35
CA GLU A 59 2.97 -3.24 21.66
C GLU A 59 3.89 -2.72 22.77
N LEU A 60 5.20 -2.84 22.59
CA LEU A 60 6.18 -2.39 23.59
C LEU A 60 6.09 -0.87 23.82
N ARG A 61 5.90 -0.06 22.77
CA ARG A 61 5.62 1.39 22.90
C ARG A 61 4.38 1.64 23.75
N ALA A 62 3.28 0.94 23.46
CA ALA A 62 2.04 1.09 24.23
C ALA A 62 2.24 0.71 25.71
N ARG A 63 2.92 -0.41 25.98
CA ARG A 63 3.21 -0.90 27.33
C ARG A 63 4.12 0.03 28.12
N VAL A 64 5.21 0.51 27.53
CA VAL A 64 6.11 1.48 28.19
C VAL A 64 5.34 2.77 28.52
N ARG A 65 4.53 3.28 27.59
CA ARG A 65 3.71 4.48 27.82
C ARG A 65 2.68 4.27 28.93
N GLU A 66 2.00 3.12 28.93
CA GLU A 66 1.03 2.74 29.94
C GLU A 66 1.68 2.69 31.33
N GLN A 67 2.86 2.08 31.45
CA GLN A 67 3.56 2.01 32.74
C GLN A 67 4.06 3.37 33.23
N LEU A 68 4.66 4.19 32.36
CA LEU A 68 5.05 5.57 32.71
C LEU A 68 3.84 6.39 33.18
N THR A 69 2.71 6.26 32.47
CA THR A 69 1.45 6.94 32.84
C THR A 69 0.90 6.45 34.18
N SER A 70 0.94 5.13 34.41
CA SER A 70 0.50 4.52 35.67
C SER A 70 1.37 4.99 36.84
N ALA A 71 2.70 5.02 36.67
CA ALA A 71 3.64 5.54 37.65
C ALA A 71 3.41 7.04 37.93
N GLU A 72 3.25 7.87 36.90
CA GLU A 72 3.01 9.31 37.06
C GLU A 72 1.71 9.57 37.83
N ARG A 73 0.64 8.82 37.52
CA ARG A 73 -0.65 8.93 38.20
C ARG A 73 -0.56 8.51 39.67
N ALA A 74 0.11 7.39 39.96
CA ALA A 74 0.28 6.89 41.31
C ALA A 74 1.07 7.88 42.18
N VAL A 75 2.19 8.40 41.66
CA VAL A 75 3.01 9.41 42.35
C VAL A 75 2.23 10.72 42.53
N SER A 76 1.52 11.18 41.50
CA SER A 76 0.68 12.39 41.57
C SER A 76 -0.41 12.28 42.62
N ARG A 77 -1.08 11.12 42.70
CA ARG A 77 -2.13 10.86 43.68
C ARG A 77 -1.57 10.86 45.10
N GLN A 78 -0.44 10.17 45.34
CA GLN A 78 0.18 10.17 46.67
C GLN A 78 0.62 11.57 47.09
N LEU A 79 1.18 12.39 46.19
CA LEU A 79 1.55 13.77 46.49
C LEU A 79 0.33 14.67 46.77
N ALA A 80 -0.79 14.45 46.07
CA ALA A 80 -1.99 15.29 46.20
C ALA A 80 -2.89 14.91 47.39
N THR A 81 -3.06 13.61 47.64
CA THR A 81 -4.05 13.11 48.62
C THR A 81 -3.45 12.27 49.73
N GLY A 82 -2.15 11.93 49.67
CA GLY A 82 -1.50 11.00 50.60
C GLY A 82 -1.90 9.53 50.42
N ASP A 83 -2.67 9.22 49.38
CA ASP A 83 -3.20 7.87 49.10
C ASP A 83 -2.29 7.14 48.11
N ALA A 84 -1.82 5.95 48.47
CA ALA A 84 -0.90 5.15 47.66
C ALA A 84 -1.69 4.14 46.81
N ASP A 85 -1.87 4.44 45.54
CA ASP A 85 -2.51 3.56 44.56
C ASP A 85 -1.47 2.63 43.92
N ALA A 86 -1.06 1.61 44.69
CA ALA A 86 -0.04 0.66 44.28
C ALA A 86 -0.63 -0.73 44.03
N HIS A 87 -0.82 -1.07 42.75
CA HIS A 87 -1.37 -2.36 42.32
C HIS A 87 -0.31 -3.38 41.86
N ASN A 88 0.97 -3.01 41.86
CA ASN A 88 2.09 -3.90 41.51
C ASN A 88 3.39 -3.50 42.22
N GLU A 89 4.38 -4.40 42.19
CA GLU A 89 5.68 -4.25 42.87
C GLU A 89 6.48 -3.02 42.44
N LEU A 90 6.40 -2.62 41.16
CA LEU A 90 7.04 -1.42 40.64
C LEU A 90 6.45 -0.16 41.29
N LEU A 91 5.12 -0.05 41.34
CA LEU A 91 4.47 1.12 41.93
C LEU A 91 4.75 1.20 43.43
N VAL A 92 4.69 0.07 44.15
CA VAL A 92 5.05 0.04 45.58
C VAL A 92 6.46 0.63 45.80
N HIS A 93 7.44 0.20 45.00
CA HIS A 93 8.82 0.71 45.05
C HIS A 93 8.94 2.19 44.67
N LEU A 94 8.23 2.64 43.63
CA LEU A 94 8.27 4.03 43.19
C LEU A 94 7.57 5.00 44.17
N LEU A 95 6.63 4.51 44.98
CA LEU A 95 5.95 5.29 46.02
C LEU A 95 6.68 5.27 47.37
N ASP A 96 7.62 4.33 47.57
CA ASP A 96 8.47 4.24 48.76
C ASP A 96 9.65 5.23 48.68
N ALA A 97 9.34 6.52 48.79
CA ALA A 97 10.31 7.60 48.84
C ALA A 97 9.77 8.79 49.65
N ASP A 98 10.67 9.70 50.04
CA ASP A 98 10.24 10.94 50.68
C ASP A 98 9.49 11.88 49.70
N PRO A 99 8.68 12.84 50.20
CA PRO A 99 7.89 13.71 49.33
C PRO A 99 8.71 14.54 48.34
N ALA A 100 9.97 14.87 48.64
CA ALA A 100 10.82 15.65 47.75
C ALA A 100 11.29 14.79 46.57
N GLU A 101 11.65 13.54 46.83
CA GLU A 101 11.98 12.57 45.78
C GLU A 101 10.77 12.18 44.94
N LEU A 102 9.59 12.01 45.54
CA LEU A 102 8.35 11.79 44.81
C LEU A 102 8.06 12.95 43.84
N ALA A 103 8.27 14.20 44.25
CA ALA A 103 8.12 15.35 43.36
C ALA A 103 9.11 15.32 42.18
N ARG A 104 10.37 14.93 42.41
CA ARG A 104 11.37 14.76 41.34
C ARG A 104 11.00 13.61 40.39
N ARG A 105 10.52 12.48 40.92
CA ARG A 105 10.01 11.35 40.13
C ARG A 105 8.84 11.79 39.25
N GLN A 106 7.90 12.56 39.79
CA GLN A 106 6.76 13.11 39.03
C GLN A 106 7.23 13.99 37.86
N GLU A 107 8.18 14.90 38.10
CA GLU A 107 8.73 15.79 37.06
C GLU A 107 9.37 14.97 35.92
N ARG A 108 10.28 14.05 36.26
CA ARG A 108 10.96 13.18 35.28
C ARG A 108 9.97 12.33 34.47
N LEU A 109 8.93 11.79 35.12
CA LEU A 109 7.90 10.99 34.46
C LEU A 109 7.05 11.85 33.50
N ARG A 110 6.70 13.09 33.88
CA ARG A 110 5.99 14.03 33.01
C ARG A 110 6.81 14.44 31.80
N ASP A 111 8.09 14.74 32.00
CA ASP A 111 9.00 15.08 30.91
C ASP A 111 9.15 13.91 29.92
N ALA A 112 9.30 12.69 30.44
CA ALA A 112 9.35 11.48 29.61
C ALA A 112 8.06 11.23 28.83
N LEU A 113 6.89 11.48 29.42
CA LEU A 113 5.59 11.37 28.73
C LEU A 113 5.41 12.46 27.67
N ALA A 114 5.87 13.69 27.93
CA ALA A 114 5.84 14.79 26.97
C ALA A 114 6.78 14.54 25.78
N ALA A 115 7.96 13.95 26.02
CA ALA A 115 8.95 13.62 25.00
C ALA A 115 8.78 12.21 24.41
N PHE A 116 7.71 11.46 24.74
CA PHE A 116 7.59 10.04 24.43
C PHE A 116 7.70 9.69 22.94
N ASP A 117 7.21 10.57 22.07
CA ASP A 117 7.25 10.34 20.63
C ASP A 117 8.69 10.38 20.07
N SER A 118 9.64 10.98 20.80
CA SER A 118 11.07 10.95 20.47
C SER A 118 11.82 9.71 20.97
N ALA A 119 11.18 8.88 21.79
CA ALA A 119 11.79 7.67 22.35
C ALA A 119 12.21 6.69 21.26
N THR A 120 13.46 6.20 21.33
CA THR A 120 14.01 5.26 20.35
C THR A 120 13.60 3.83 20.70
N ILE A 121 12.33 3.51 20.42
CA ILE A 121 11.76 2.15 20.52
C ILE A 121 11.53 1.66 19.08
N ALA A 122 12.36 0.73 18.62
CA ALA A 122 12.46 0.37 17.20
C ALA A 122 12.76 -1.13 17.00
N THR A 123 12.54 -1.63 15.78
CA THR A 123 13.12 -2.91 15.39
C THR A 123 14.62 -2.78 15.15
N THR A 124 15.38 -3.89 15.20
CA THR A 124 16.83 -3.86 14.88
C THR A 124 17.10 -3.22 13.52
N HIS A 125 16.30 -3.55 12.50
CA HIS A 125 16.39 -2.97 11.16
C HIS A 125 16.13 -1.46 11.13
N GLN A 126 15.07 -0.99 11.79
CA GLN A 126 14.76 0.44 11.88
C GLN A 126 15.89 1.20 12.59
N PHE A 127 16.42 0.63 13.68
CA PHE A 127 17.57 1.18 14.37
C PHE A 127 18.79 1.29 13.44
N CYS A 128 19.16 0.22 12.73
CA CYS A 128 20.29 0.26 11.80
C CYS A 128 20.09 1.29 10.69
N HIS A 129 18.88 1.38 10.14
CA HIS A 129 18.54 2.39 9.13
C HIS A 129 18.70 3.82 9.67
N VAL A 130 18.18 4.10 10.87
CA VAL A 130 18.29 5.42 11.52
C VAL A 130 19.76 5.77 11.79
N VAL A 131 20.55 4.82 12.27
CA VAL A 131 21.98 5.03 12.52
C VAL A 131 22.70 5.33 11.21
N LEU A 132 22.56 4.50 10.18
CA LEU A 132 23.21 4.70 8.88
C LEU A 132 22.85 6.06 8.26
N ARG A 133 21.57 6.45 8.30
CA ARG A 133 21.14 7.77 7.80
C ARG A 133 21.75 8.92 8.60
N SER A 134 21.94 8.74 9.91
CA SER A 134 22.57 9.75 10.79
C SER A 134 24.10 9.84 10.62
N LEU A 135 24.74 8.80 10.09
CA LEU A 135 26.17 8.77 9.81
C LEU A 135 26.52 9.52 8.51
N GLY A 136 25.57 9.70 7.59
CA GLY A 136 25.75 10.47 6.35
C GLY A 136 26.92 9.95 5.51
N VAL A 137 27.80 10.85 5.05
CA VAL A 137 28.98 10.57 4.20
C VAL A 137 30.02 9.66 4.87
N ALA A 138 29.92 9.41 6.19
CA ALA A 138 30.78 8.47 6.90
C ALA A 138 30.43 7.00 6.63
N SER A 139 29.33 6.74 5.91
CA SER A 139 28.94 5.43 5.40
C SER A 139 28.98 5.45 3.86
N GLU A 140 29.39 4.35 3.22
CA GLU A 140 29.32 4.16 1.75
C GLU A 140 27.86 4.13 1.20
N SER A 141 26.87 4.59 1.97
CA SER A 141 25.47 4.53 1.59
C SER A 141 25.09 5.68 0.66
N ASP A 142 24.68 5.35 -0.56
CA ASP A 142 23.91 6.25 -1.42
C ASP A 142 22.57 6.58 -0.72
N THR A 143 22.35 7.85 -0.39
CA THR A 143 21.11 8.32 0.25
C THR A 143 19.88 8.21 -0.65
N SER A 144 20.07 7.97 -1.95
CA SER A 144 19.01 7.77 -2.94
C SER A 144 18.60 6.31 -3.13
N ALA A 145 19.30 5.36 -2.48
CA ALA A 145 19.03 3.96 -2.67
C ALA A 145 17.66 3.53 -2.12
N THR A 146 16.93 2.73 -2.90
CA THR A 146 15.59 2.24 -2.56
C THR A 146 15.68 0.98 -1.70
N LEU A 147 15.06 1.01 -0.53
CA LEU A 147 14.94 -0.16 0.34
C LEU A 147 13.85 -1.09 -0.21
N VAL A 148 14.21 -2.33 -0.53
CA VAL A 148 13.30 -3.37 -1.03
C VAL A 148 13.05 -4.44 0.03
N GLU A 149 11.80 -4.93 0.11
CA GLU A 149 11.41 -5.91 1.13
C GLU A 149 11.79 -7.36 0.77
N SER A 150 11.84 -7.69 -0.52
CA SER A 150 12.32 -8.98 -1.03
C SER A 150 13.20 -8.77 -2.26
N LEU A 151 14.22 -9.64 -2.39
CA LEU A 151 15.07 -9.74 -3.57
C LEU A 151 14.65 -10.88 -4.50
N ASP A 152 13.57 -11.61 -4.21
CA ASP A 152 13.22 -12.86 -4.91
C ASP A 152 13.08 -12.71 -6.43
N GLU A 153 12.48 -11.62 -6.90
CA GLU A 153 12.35 -11.34 -8.33
C GLU A 153 13.72 -11.17 -9.00
N LEU A 154 14.58 -10.35 -8.39
CA LEU A 154 15.94 -10.14 -8.86
C LEU A 154 16.76 -11.43 -8.82
N VAL A 155 16.60 -12.24 -7.77
CA VAL A 155 17.28 -13.53 -7.64
C VAL A 155 16.82 -14.48 -8.73
N LEU A 156 15.52 -14.56 -9.02
CA LEU A 156 14.99 -15.40 -10.08
C LEU A 156 15.47 -14.95 -11.46
N GLU A 157 15.49 -13.64 -11.73
CA GLU A 157 16.05 -13.08 -12.97
C GLU A 157 17.53 -13.46 -13.13
N VAL A 158 18.34 -13.27 -12.07
CA VAL A 158 19.76 -13.66 -12.08
C VAL A 158 19.94 -15.16 -12.28
N VAL A 159 19.16 -15.98 -11.58
CA VAL A 159 19.20 -17.44 -11.73
C VAL A 159 18.87 -17.84 -13.17
N ASP A 160 17.80 -17.29 -13.75
CA ASP A 160 17.36 -17.61 -15.10
C ASP A 160 18.41 -17.17 -16.14
N ASP A 161 18.97 -15.97 -15.99
CA ASP A 161 20.03 -15.46 -16.88
C ASP A 161 21.30 -16.32 -16.83
N LEU A 162 21.78 -16.64 -15.62
CA LEU A 162 22.97 -17.48 -15.44
C LEU A 162 22.72 -18.90 -15.95
N TYR A 163 21.53 -19.46 -15.68
CA TYR A 163 21.16 -20.80 -16.13
C TYR A 163 21.04 -20.87 -17.67
N LEU A 164 20.44 -19.87 -18.30
CA LEU A 164 20.34 -19.76 -19.76
C LEU A 164 21.70 -19.51 -20.41
N ALA A 165 22.57 -18.72 -19.79
CA ALA A 165 23.94 -18.51 -20.26
C ALA A 165 24.75 -19.82 -20.27
N ASP A 166 24.60 -20.63 -19.22
CA ASP A 166 25.33 -21.89 -19.09
C ASP A 166 24.76 -23.00 -19.98
N HIS A 167 23.43 -23.08 -20.13
CA HIS A 167 22.76 -24.25 -20.71
C HIS A 167 21.92 -23.97 -21.97
N GLY A 168 21.53 -22.72 -22.24
CA GLY A 168 20.60 -22.38 -23.32
C GLY A 168 21.08 -22.72 -24.74
N ARG A 169 22.40 -22.90 -24.92
CA ARG A 169 23.02 -23.30 -26.20
C ARG A 169 23.64 -24.70 -26.19
N ARG A 170 23.53 -25.45 -25.08
CA ARG A 170 24.13 -26.79 -24.94
C ARG A 170 23.12 -27.88 -25.33
N THR A 171 23.60 -28.93 -25.99
CA THR A 171 22.81 -30.12 -26.35
C THR A 171 22.83 -31.22 -25.28
N SER A 172 23.76 -31.16 -24.33
CA SER A 172 23.82 -32.09 -23.20
C SER A 172 22.88 -31.66 -22.08
N ALA A 173 22.27 -32.62 -21.38
CA ALA A 173 21.48 -32.33 -20.19
C ALA A 173 22.31 -31.56 -19.14
N PRO A 174 21.72 -30.55 -18.47
CA PRO A 174 22.41 -29.77 -17.44
C PRO A 174 22.70 -30.65 -16.22
N LEU A 175 23.81 -30.37 -15.52
CA LEU A 175 24.19 -31.08 -14.29
C LEU A 175 23.26 -30.76 -13.11
N ILE A 176 22.57 -29.63 -13.19
CA ILE A 176 21.63 -29.12 -12.19
C ILE A 176 20.41 -28.67 -12.99
N ASP A 177 19.21 -29.09 -12.60
CA ASP A 177 17.98 -28.60 -13.24
C ASP A 177 17.61 -27.18 -12.75
N ARG A 178 16.73 -26.50 -13.50
CA ARG A 178 16.31 -25.12 -13.16
C ARG A 178 15.69 -25.03 -11.77
N ALA A 179 14.90 -26.02 -11.36
CA ALA A 179 14.23 -26.01 -10.07
C ALA A 179 15.25 -26.03 -8.92
N THR A 180 16.27 -26.86 -9.05
CA THR A 180 17.40 -26.95 -8.12
C THR A 180 18.24 -25.68 -8.14
N ALA A 181 18.53 -25.13 -9.33
CA ALA A 181 19.25 -23.86 -9.48
C ALA A 181 18.52 -22.70 -8.78
N ALA A 182 17.19 -22.61 -8.94
CA ALA A 182 16.37 -21.60 -8.28
C ALA A 182 16.27 -21.80 -6.76
N ALA A 183 16.26 -23.04 -6.27
CA ALA A 183 16.29 -23.33 -4.84
C ALA A 183 17.64 -22.90 -4.22
N ILE A 184 18.76 -23.28 -4.83
CA ILE A 184 20.11 -22.92 -4.36
C ILE A 184 20.33 -21.42 -4.45
N GLY A 185 19.96 -20.77 -5.55
CA GLY A 185 20.13 -19.34 -5.75
C GLY A 185 19.39 -18.52 -4.69
N ARG A 186 18.14 -18.88 -4.39
CA ARG A 186 17.35 -18.25 -3.31
C ARG A 186 18.03 -18.42 -1.95
N GLU A 187 18.31 -19.65 -1.55
CA GLU A 187 18.93 -19.95 -0.25
C GLU A 187 20.31 -19.30 -0.09
N ALA A 188 21.12 -19.26 -1.16
CA ALA A 188 22.43 -18.62 -1.14
C ALA A 188 22.32 -17.11 -0.89
N VAL A 189 21.34 -16.42 -1.49
CA VAL A 189 21.14 -14.98 -1.34
C VAL A 189 20.45 -14.63 -0.02
N THR A 190 19.42 -15.37 0.38
CA THR A 190 18.77 -15.23 1.70
C THR A 190 19.77 -15.33 2.84
N HIS A 191 20.77 -16.20 2.69
CA HIS A 191 21.85 -16.38 3.66
C HIS A 191 23.17 -15.78 3.17
N GLN A 192 23.16 -14.64 2.45
CA GLN A 192 24.36 -14.01 1.89
C GLN A 192 25.47 -13.73 2.92
N ASN A 193 25.10 -13.44 4.18
CA ASN A 193 26.01 -13.20 5.30
C ASN A 193 26.56 -14.50 5.94
N VAL A 194 26.09 -15.67 5.49
CA VAL A 194 26.55 -16.99 5.92
C VAL A 194 27.51 -17.55 4.87
N GLU A 195 28.60 -18.13 5.34
CA GLU A 195 29.63 -18.71 4.47
C GLU A 195 29.13 -19.98 3.79
N LEU A 196 29.44 -20.14 2.49
CA LEU A 196 29.19 -21.38 1.76
C LEU A 196 30.14 -22.47 2.27
N ALA A 197 29.62 -23.66 2.55
CA ALA A 197 30.46 -24.79 2.92
C ALA A 197 31.42 -25.13 1.76
N PRO A 198 32.69 -25.52 2.05
CA PRO A 198 33.65 -25.90 1.01
C PRO A 198 33.09 -27.01 0.14
N ALA A 199 33.16 -26.91 -1.19
CA ALA A 199 32.69 -27.98 -2.07
C ALA A 199 33.74 -29.10 -2.20
N ASP A 200 33.28 -30.36 -2.23
CA ASP A 200 34.12 -31.48 -2.66
C ASP A 200 34.39 -31.37 -4.17
N LEU A 201 35.56 -30.84 -4.53
CA LEU A 201 36.00 -30.66 -5.92
C LEU A 201 36.13 -32.00 -6.67
N GLY A 202 36.16 -33.13 -5.96
CA GLY A 202 36.12 -34.46 -6.55
C GLY A 202 34.74 -34.92 -7.01
N HIS A 203 33.67 -34.19 -6.65
CA HIS A 203 32.29 -34.51 -7.00
C HIS A 203 31.69 -33.45 -7.96
N PRO A 204 31.57 -33.74 -9.28
CA PRO A 204 31.23 -32.73 -10.29
C PRO A 204 29.93 -31.96 -10.05
N VAL A 205 28.89 -32.62 -9.54
CA VAL A 205 27.59 -31.99 -9.22
C VAL A 205 27.71 -31.04 -8.03
N ALA A 206 28.52 -31.40 -7.02
CA ALA A 206 28.69 -30.58 -5.82
C ALA A 206 29.49 -29.31 -6.15
N ALA A 207 30.56 -29.47 -6.93
CA ALA A 207 31.36 -28.35 -7.43
C ALA A 207 30.52 -27.40 -8.29
N ALA A 208 29.70 -27.93 -9.21
CA ALA A 208 28.80 -27.11 -10.04
C ALA A 208 27.76 -26.35 -9.20
N ARG A 209 27.17 -26.97 -8.17
CA ARG A 209 26.18 -26.31 -7.29
C ARG A 209 26.80 -25.16 -6.50
N ALA A 210 28.00 -25.35 -5.96
CA ALA A 210 28.71 -24.32 -5.21
C ALA A 210 29.19 -23.16 -6.10
N ASP A 211 29.73 -23.45 -7.29
CA ASP A 211 30.09 -22.42 -8.28
C ASP A 211 28.87 -21.58 -8.68
N PHE A 212 27.76 -22.23 -8.98
CA PHE A 212 26.51 -21.55 -9.34
C PHE A 212 26.00 -20.66 -8.19
N ALA A 213 25.99 -21.16 -6.95
CA ALA A 213 25.58 -20.38 -5.78
C ALA A 213 26.43 -19.11 -5.59
N GLN A 214 27.75 -19.21 -5.74
CA GLN A 214 28.65 -18.06 -5.62
C GLN A 214 28.42 -17.05 -6.75
N ARG A 215 28.28 -17.51 -8.00
CA ARG A 215 27.98 -16.63 -9.15
C ARG A 215 26.66 -15.90 -9.00
N VAL A 216 25.63 -16.54 -8.45
CA VAL A 216 24.34 -15.89 -8.14
C VAL A 216 24.54 -14.78 -7.11
N ARG A 217 25.26 -15.03 -6.00
CA ARG A 217 25.57 -14.00 -4.99
C ARG A 217 26.28 -12.80 -5.62
N ASP A 218 27.31 -13.04 -6.42
CA ASP A 218 28.13 -11.99 -7.03
C ASP A 218 27.32 -11.15 -8.03
N GLU A 219 26.44 -11.79 -8.83
CA GLU A 219 25.61 -11.09 -9.81
C GLU A 219 24.46 -10.31 -9.17
N VAL A 220 23.83 -10.86 -8.12
CA VAL A 220 22.80 -10.15 -7.35
C VAL A 220 23.37 -8.89 -6.72
N GLU A 221 24.54 -8.96 -6.07
CA GLU A 221 25.21 -7.78 -5.52
C GLU A 221 25.52 -6.73 -6.59
N ARG A 222 26.02 -7.16 -7.75
CA ARG A 222 26.29 -6.26 -8.88
C ARG A 222 25.03 -5.55 -9.37
N ARG A 223 23.91 -6.27 -9.54
CA ARG A 223 22.64 -5.68 -9.99
C ARG A 223 22.02 -4.78 -8.93
N LYS A 224 22.12 -5.13 -7.64
CA LYS A 224 21.66 -4.28 -6.53
C LYS A 224 22.34 -2.92 -6.55
N LEU A 225 23.66 -2.91 -6.71
CA LEU A 225 24.45 -1.67 -6.84
C LEU A 225 24.04 -0.85 -8.07
N ARG A 226 23.86 -1.50 -9.23
CA ARG A 226 23.45 -0.84 -10.48
C ARG A 226 22.05 -0.23 -10.42
N LEU A 227 21.12 -0.92 -9.77
CA LEU A 227 19.72 -0.48 -9.61
C LEU A 227 19.54 0.50 -8.45
N GLY A 228 20.57 0.72 -7.63
CA GLY A 228 20.46 1.55 -6.43
C GLY A 228 19.46 0.97 -5.42
N ILE A 229 19.39 -0.35 -5.26
CA ILE A 229 18.49 -1.01 -4.30
C ILE A 229 19.26 -1.62 -3.12
N GLN A 230 18.62 -1.68 -1.96
CA GLN A 230 19.18 -2.25 -0.73
C GLN A 230 18.16 -3.16 -0.06
N SER A 231 18.61 -4.27 0.51
CA SER A 231 17.78 -5.11 1.37
C SER A 231 17.97 -4.74 2.85
N TYR A 232 17.09 -5.29 3.70
CA TYR A 232 17.22 -5.16 5.16
C TYR A 232 18.52 -5.77 5.70
N ASP A 233 18.98 -6.90 5.16
CA ASP A 233 20.23 -7.54 5.55
C ASP A 233 21.46 -6.69 5.21
N ASP A 234 21.39 -5.90 4.13
CA ASP A 234 22.47 -4.99 3.76
C ASP A 234 22.66 -3.90 4.81
N LEU A 235 21.57 -3.38 5.39
CA LEU A 235 21.63 -2.37 6.44
C LEU A 235 22.37 -2.91 7.67
N LEU A 236 22.08 -4.16 8.06
CA LEU A 236 22.74 -4.83 9.17
C LEU A 236 24.24 -5.02 8.88
N ALA A 237 24.57 -5.63 7.74
CA ALA A 237 25.95 -5.93 7.37
C ALA A 237 26.82 -4.68 7.22
N ARG A 238 26.26 -3.62 6.62
CA ARG A 238 26.95 -2.33 6.46
C ARG A 238 27.21 -1.64 7.78
N LEU A 239 26.22 -1.61 8.69
CA LEU A 239 26.44 -1.03 10.01
C LEU A 239 27.46 -1.85 10.81
N ALA A 240 27.40 -3.18 10.75
CA ALA A 240 28.40 -4.03 11.39
C ALA A 240 29.82 -3.72 10.89
N ARG A 241 30.01 -3.56 9.57
CA ARG A 241 31.29 -3.17 8.95
C ARG A 241 31.73 -1.76 9.36
N ALA A 242 30.82 -0.79 9.38
CA ALA A 242 31.10 0.58 9.82
C ALA A 242 31.53 0.66 11.30
N LEU A 243 31.20 -0.35 12.10
CA LEU A 243 31.60 -0.49 13.49
C LEU A 243 32.82 -1.40 13.68
N GLU A 244 33.47 -1.90 12.64
CA GLU A 244 34.56 -2.87 12.78
C GLU A 244 35.80 -2.27 13.45
N ASP A 245 36.20 -1.05 13.05
CA ASP A 245 37.29 -0.30 13.69
C ASP A 245 36.88 0.21 15.09
N ASP A 246 37.73 -0.02 16.09
CA ASP A 246 37.54 0.47 17.46
C ASP A 246 37.52 1.99 17.56
N ALA A 247 38.21 2.68 16.65
CA ALA A 247 38.24 4.15 16.57
C ALA A 247 37.11 4.73 15.70
N ALA A 248 36.20 3.90 15.16
CA ALA A 248 35.15 4.36 14.27
C ALA A 248 34.27 5.45 14.94
N PRO A 249 34.09 6.63 14.30
CA PRO A 249 33.24 7.70 14.82
C PRO A 249 31.80 7.25 15.12
N ALA A 250 31.31 6.27 14.36
CA ALA A 250 30.00 5.66 14.56
C ALA A 250 29.81 5.08 15.98
N ARG A 251 30.82 4.35 16.51
CA ARG A 251 30.77 3.79 17.87
C ARG A 251 30.60 4.88 18.91
N SER A 252 31.43 5.93 18.85
CA SER A 252 31.37 7.06 19.78
C SER A 252 30.03 7.79 19.72
N ARG A 253 29.49 8.00 18.51
CA ARG A 253 28.21 8.66 18.31
C ARG A 253 27.04 7.85 18.89
N MET A 254 27.05 6.53 18.71
CA MET A 254 26.04 5.64 19.28
C MET A 254 26.11 5.61 20.81
N ARG A 255 27.31 5.51 21.38
CA ARG A 255 27.52 5.50 22.84
C ARG A 255 27.14 6.81 23.52
N ASN A 256 27.41 7.95 22.86
CA ASN A 256 27.01 9.26 23.37
C ASN A 256 25.50 9.48 23.32
N ARG A 257 24.81 8.86 22.35
CA ARG A 257 23.36 8.99 22.20
C ARG A 257 22.60 8.07 23.15
N TRP A 258 23.05 6.83 23.33
CA TRP A 258 22.33 5.85 24.15
C TRP A 258 23.23 5.30 25.24
N ARG A 259 22.87 5.63 26.49
CA ARG A 259 23.56 5.17 27.70
C ARG A 259 23.03 3.84 28.19
N ILE A 260 21.72 3.61 28.00
CA ILE A 260 21.02 2.38 28.38
C ILE A 260 20.40 1.74 27.13
N VAL A 261 20.77 0.50 26.86
CA VAL A 261 20.25 -0.29 25.73
C VAL A 261 19.54 -1.52 26.26
N LEU A 262 18.27 -1.69 25.89
CA LEU A 262 17.46 -2.85 26.20
C LEU A 262 17.14 -3.58 24.90
N VAL A 263 17.43 -4.88 24.86
CA VAL A 263 17.14 -5.74 23.71
C VAL A 263 16.16 -6.80 24.15
N ASP A 264 14.92 -6.68 23.69
CA ASP A 264 13.87 -7.67 23.89
C ASP A 264 13.88 -8.72 22.77
N GLU A 265 13.37 -9.91 23.06
CA GLU A 265 13.41 -11.09 22.18
C GLU A 265 14.83 -11.46 21.73
N PHE A 266 15.83 -11.26 22.60
CA PHE A 266 17.23 -11.41 22.24
C PHE A 266 17.59 -12.79 21.67
N GLN A 267 16.84 -13.85 22.01
CA GLN A 267 17.06 -15.19 21.45
C GLN A 267 16.84 -15.31 19.93
N ASP A 268 16.16 -14.34 19.30
CA ASP A 268 15.91 -14.33 17.85
C ASP A 268 16.90 -13.43 17.09
N THR A 269 17.93 -12.95 17.78
CA THR A 269 19.01 -12.14 17.22
C THR A 269 19.92 -13.02 16.35
N ASP A 270 20.31 -12.51 15.17
CA ASP A 270 21.30 -13.17 14.31
C ASP A 270 22.75 -12.73 14.65
N PRO A 271 23.77 -13.42 14.14
CA PRO A 271 25.17 -13.09 14.44
C PRO A 271 25.60 -11.66 14.06
N VAL A 272 25.05 -11.08 12.98
CA VAL A 272 25.39 -9.73 12.52
C VAL A 272 24.76 -8.68 13.44
N GLN A 273 23.51 -8.88 13.85
CA GLN A 273 22.86 -8.02 14.84
C GLN A 273 23.62 -8.02 16.18
N TRP A 274 24.05 -9.19 16.65
CA TRP A 274 24.89 -9.27 17.85
C TRP A 274 26.21 -8.52 17.67
N GLN A 275 26.89 -8.65 16.52
CA GLN A 275 28.12 -7.88 16.26
C GLN A 275 27.91 -6.36 16.37
N VAL A 276 26.79 -5.84 15.87
CA VAL A 276 26.45 -4.40 16.01
C VAL A 276 26.34 -4.02 17.48
N LEU A 277 25.59 -4.79 18.27
CA LEU A 277 25.36 -4.51 19.70
C LEU A 277 26.63 -4.69 20.53
N GLU A 278 27.39 -5.76 20.27
CA GLU A 278 28.65 -6.09 20.93
C GLU A 278 29.68 -4.97 20.71
N ARG A 279 29.94 -4.59 19.44
CA ARG A 279 30.92 -3.53 19.10
C ARG A 279 30.50 -2.16 19.61
N ALA A 280 29.20 -1.85 19.60
CA ALA A 280 28.70 -0.55 20.01
C ALA A 280 28.63 -0.39 21.54
N PHE A 281 28.14 -1.39 22.28
CA PHE A 281 27.70 -1.19 23.67
C PHE A 281 28.29 -2.16 24.70
N HIS A 282 28.66 -3.39 24.31
CA HIS A 282 29.21 -4.37 25.26
C HIS A 282 30.52 -3.85 25.88
N GLY A 283 30.61 -3.87 27.21
CA GLY A 283 31.76 -3.34 27.96
C GLY A 283 31.90 -1.80 27.98
N HIS A 284 31.00 -1.06 27.31
CA HIS A 284 31.10 0.39 27.17
C HIS A 284 29.87 1.16 27.68
N GLY A 285 28.76 0.48 27.95
CA GLY A 285 27.53 1.06 28.52
C GLY A 285 26.66 -0.01 29.19
N THR A 286 25.44 0.38 29.60
CA THR A 286 24.48 -0.58 30.16
C THR A 286 23.73 -1.26 29.02
N LEU A 287 23.91 -2.57 28.89
CA LEU A 287 23.29 -3.41 27.86
C LEU A 287 22.50 -4.54 28.55
N ILE A 288 21.18 -4.48 28.43
CA ILE A 288 20.27 -5.46 29.04
C ILE A 288 19.68 -6.33 27.94
N LEU A 289 20.07 -7.59 27.92
CA LEU A 289 19.63 -8.60 26.95
C LEU A 289 18.53 -9.42 27.59
N ILE A 290 17.33 -9.35 27.06
CA ILE A 290 16.14 -10.00 27.62
C ILE A 290 15.62 -10.99 26.60
N GLY A 291 15.53 -12.26 26.99
CA GLY A 291 15.10 -13.30 26.07
C GLY A 291 14.95 -14.66 26.72
N ASP A 292 14.58 -15.64 25.91
CA ASP A 292 14.42 -17.02 26.34
C ASP A 292 14.92 -17.99 25.25
N PRO A 293 16.04 -18.70 25.47
CA PRO A 293 16.56 -19.63 24.47
C PRO A 293 15.60 -20.81 24.23
N LYS A 294 14.67 -21.07 25.16
CA LYS A 294 13.62 -22.09 25.03
C LYS A 294 12.57 -21.68 23.99
N GLN A 295 12.50 -20.40 23.62
CA GLN A 295 11.57 -19.83 22.65
C GLN A 295 12.23 -19.39 21.34
N ALA A 296 13.49 -19.76 21.09
CA ALA A 296 14.19 -19.50 19.83
C ALA A 296 13.63 -20.39 18.71
N ILE A 297 12.72 -19.84 17.89
CA ILE A 297 11.99 -20.58 16.84
C ILE A 297 12.00 -19.87 15.47
N TYR A 298 12.74 -18.77 15.32
CA TYR A 298 12.87 -18.04 14.05
C TYR A 298 14.17 -18.37 13.30
N GLY A 299 14.67 -19.61 13.41
CA GLY A 299 15.87 -20.06 12.71
C GLY A 299 15.80 -19.84 11.19
N PHE A 300 14.62 -20.08 10.61
CA PHE A 300 14.32 -19.83 9.19
C PHE A 300 14.37 -18.35 8.76
N ARG A 301 14.34 -17.40 9.71
CA ARG A 301 14.52 -15.95 9.46
C ARG A 301 15.91 -15.45 9.85
N GLY A 302 16.85 -16.36 10.07
CA GLY A 302 18.22 -16.01 10.44
C GLY A 302 18.49 -15.95 11.95
N GLY A 303 17.48 -16.00 12.82
CA GLY A 303 17.68 -16.04 14.27
C GLY A 303 18.59 -17.19 14.69
N ASP A 304 19.53 -16.92 15.60
CA ASP A 304 20.56 -17.89 15.98
C ASP A 304 20.64 -18.06 17.50
N VAL A 305 20.24 -19.24 17.96
CA VAL A 305 20.27 -19.58 19.39
C VAL A 305 21.70 -19.72 19.91
N ASP A 306 22.67 -20.09 19.07
CA ASP A 306 24.06 -20.18 19.49
C ASP A 306 24.66 -18.78 19.73
N THR A 307 24.21 -17.76 18.96
CA THR A 307 24.51 -16.35 19.24
C THR A 307 24.01 -15.94 20.63
N TYR A 308 22.78 -16.35 21.01
CA TYR A 308 22.28 -16.14 22.38
C TYR A 308 23.19 -16.81 23.42
N LEU A 309 23.59 -18.08 23.20
CA LEU A 309 24.45 -18.81 24.14
C LEU A 309 25.83 -18.17 24.28
N LYS A 310 26.40 -17.67 23.19
CA LYS A 310 27.66 -16.91 23.19
C LYS A 310 27.55 -15.63 23.99
N ALA A 311 26.52 -14.81 23.72
CA ALA A 311 26.30 -13.57 24.46
C ALA A 311 26.00 -13.82 25.94
N ALA A 312 25.25 -14.89 26.25
CA ALA A 312 25.08 -15.36 27.62
C ALA A 312 26.45 -15.67 28.23
N ALA A 313 27.31 -16.45 27.54
CA ALA A 313 28.67 -16.76 28.00
C ALA A 313 29.49 -15.53 28.39
N GLN A 314 29.38 -14.44 27.61
CA GLN A 314 30.11 -13.17 27.79
C GLN A 314 29.45 -12.19 28.79
N ALA A 315 28.17 -12.35 29.12
CA ALA A 315 27.45 -11.43 30.01
C ALA A 315 28.04 -11.44 31.44
N GLY A 316 28.30 -10.25 31.99
CA GLY A 316 28.85 -10.08 33.34
C GLY A 316 27.85 -10.46 34.44
N THR A 317 26.57 -10.25 34.20
CA THR A 317 25.47 -10.62 35.11
C THR A 317 24.44 -11.48 34.38
N ARG A 318 23.97 -12.57 35.03
CA ARG A 318 22.87 -13.41 34.53
C ARG A 318 21.83 -13.64 35.61
N ALA A 319 20.57 -13.44 35.28
CA ALA A 319 19.45 -13.69 36.18
C ALA A 319 18.25 -14.27 35.42
N THR A 320 17.28 -14.87 36.13
CA THR A 320 16.06 -15.43 35.54
C THR A 320 14.81 -14.83 36.17
N LEU A 321 13.73 -14.71 35.40
CA LEU A 321 12.39 -14.45 35.93
C LEU A 321 11.76 -15.79 36.33
N GLY A 322 11.49 -15.98 37.64
CA GLY A 322 11.09 -17.28 38.19
C GLY A 322 9.58 -17.54 38.29
N THR A 323 8.76 -16.50 38.21
CA THR A 323 7.31 -16.59 38.46
C THR A 323 6.53 -16.44 37.17
N ASN A 324 5.79 -17.47 36.77
CA ASN A 324 4.82 -17.44 35.69
C ASN A 324 3.55 -16.71 36.14
N ARG A 325 3.23 -15.61 35.48
CA ARG A 325 2.05 -14.76 35.73
C ARG A 325 0.93 -14.98 34.70
N ARG A 326 1.10 -15.92 33.78
CA ARG A 326 0.16 -16.20 32.69
C ARG A 326 -0.77 -17.36 33.00
N SER A 327 -0.23 -18.46 33.50
CA SER A 327 -0.89 -19.76 33.51
C SER A 327 -1.22 -20.21 34.93
N ASP A 328 -2.33 -20.92 35.07
CA ASP A 328 -2.83 -21.42 36.36
C ASP A 328 -1.86 -22.45 36.96
N ALA A 329 -1.76 -22.50 38.30
CA ALA A 329 -0.82 -23.38 39.02
C ALA A 329 -0.96 -24.86 38.61
N ALA A 330 -2.20 -25.33 38.42
CA ALA A 330 -2.47 -26.69 37.98
C ALA A 330 -1.89 -26.99 36.59
N LEU A 331 -1.88 -26.02 35.67
CA LEU A 331 -1.30 -26.19 34.33
C LEU A 331 0.23 -26.12 34.38
N VAL A 332 0.78 -25.16 35.13
CA VAL A 332 2.24 -25.02 35.33
C VAL A 332 2.83 -26.29 35.96
N ALA A 333 2.14 -26.92 36.91
CA ALA A 333 2.56 -28.19 37.48
C ALA A 333 2.68 -29.30 36.41
N LYS A 334 1.71 -29.40 35.48
CA LYS A 334 1.76 -30.34 34.36
C LYS A 334 2.92 -30.04 33.39
N PHE A 335 3.21 -28.77 33.12
CA PHE A 335 4.37 -28.38 32.32
C PHE A 335 5.69 -28.74 33.00
N ASN A 336 5.83 -28.45 34.31
CA ASN A 336 7.02 -28.81 35.07
C ASN A 336 7.23 -30.34 35.08
N ALA A 337 6.17 -31.14 35.22
CA ALA A 337 6.25 -32.60 35.12
C ALA A 337 6.68 -33.09 33.72
N THR A 338 6.15 -32.48 32.66
CA THR A 338 6.31 -32.96 31.28
C THR A 338 7.58 -32.46 30.61
N LEU A 339 7.95 -31.20 30.86
CA LEU A 339 9.06 -30.49 30.21
C LEU A 339 10.23 -30.26 31.16
N GLY A 340 10.02 -30.33 32.48
CA GLY A 340 11.04 -30.03 33.47
C GLY A 340 12.34 -30.79 33.24
N ASN A 341 13.43 -30.06 33.36
CA ASN A 341 14.81 -30.49 33.12
C ASN A 341 15.13 -30.93 31.68
N ALA A 342 14.20 -30.84 30.72
CA ALA A 342 14.46 -31.22 29.34
C ALA A 342 15.48 -30.28 28.68
N GLY A 343 16.44 -30.85 27.95
CA GLY A 343 17.28 -30.13 27.00
C GLY A 343 16.55 -29.90 25.68
N LEU A 344 16.40 -28.66 25.25
CA LEU A 344 15.72 -28.29 24.00
C LEU A 344 16.75 -28.06 22.88
N GLY A 345 17.29 -29.16 22.35
CA GLY A 345 18.25 -29.18 21.24
C GLY A 345 19.72 -29.05 21.66
N SER A 346 20.00 -28.25 22.69
CA SER A 346 21.31 -28.19 23.34
C SER A 346 21.17 -28.55 24.81
N SER A 347 22.23 -29.13 25.38
CA SER A 347 22.29 -29.36 26.81
C SER A 347 22.16 -28.01 27.54
N ASP A 348 22.71 -26.90 27.02
CA ASP A 348 22.67 -25.58 27.66
C ASP A 348 21.28 -24.91 27.67
N ILE A 349 20.33 -25.43 26.90
CA ILE A 349 18.95 -24.91 26.83
C ILE A 349 18.05 -25.83 27.65
N VAL A 350 18.00 -25.61 28.97
CA VAL A 350 17.25 -26.46 29.90
C VAL A 350 15.96 -25.79 30.36
N VAL A 351 14.85 -26.52 30.33
CA VAL A 351 13.59 -26.08 30.93
C VAL A 351 13.70 -26.18 32.46
N ARG A 352 13.80 -25.03 33.12
CA ARG A 352 13.81 -24.94 34.58
C ARG A 352 12.38 -24.84 35.12
N PRO A 353 12.07 -25.46 36.27
CA PRO A 353 10.78 -25.30 36.91
C PRO A 353 10.51 -23.84 37.26
N VAL A 354 9.26 -23.42 37.09
CA VAL A 354 8.75 -22.10 37.48
C VAL A 354 7.56 -22.24 38.41
N GLU A 355 7.33 -21.22 39.24
CA GLU A 355 6.15 -21.10 40.10
C GLU A 355 5.04 -20.34 39.37
N SER A 356 3.77 -20.50 39.76
CA SER A 356 2.65 -19.73 39.20
C SER A 356 2.19 -18.67 40.20
N ALA A 357 1.85 -17.48 39.69
CA ALA A 357 1.17 -16.44 40.48
C ALA A 357 -0.34 -16.69 40.65
N HIS A 358 -0.94 -17.56 39.83
CA HIS A 358 -2.37 -17.89 39.89
C HIS A 358 -2.57 -19.24 40.57
N GLU A 359 -2.90 -19.24 41.86
CA GLU A 359 -3.05 -20.47 42.65
C GLU A 359 -4.26 -21.33 42.24
N ALA A 360 -5.35 -20.69 41.80
CA ALA A 360 -6.59 -21.36 41.39
C ALA A 360 -6.74 -21.45 39.87
N SER A 361 -7.50 -22.45 39.40
CA SER A 361 -7.91 -22.55 38.00
C SER A 361 -8.94 -21.48 37.67
N ARG A 362 -8.73 -20.73 36.59
CA ARG A 362 -9.72 -19.78 36.05
C ARG A 362 -10.80 -20.46 35.24
N LEU A 363 -10.54 -21.65 34.70
CA LEU A 363 -11.51 -22.47 33.97
C LEU A 363 -12.32 -23.34 34.94
N ALA A 364 -13.65 -23.25 34.86
CA ALA A 364 -14.59 -24.04 35.66
C ALA A 364 -15.77 -24.56 34.81
N GLY A 365 -16.33 -25.71 35.17
CA GLY A 365 -17.50 -26.29 34.49
C GLY A 365 -17.24 -26.96 33.14
N ALA A 366 -15.98 -27.02 32.69
CA ALA A 366 -15.62 -27.72 31.45
C ALA A 366 -15.94 -29.23 31.54
N PRO A 367 -16.43 -29.89 30.45
CA PRO A 367 -16.76 -31.31 30.45
C PRO A 367 -15.58 -32.21 30.85
N HIS A 368 -14.37 -31.77 30.50
CA HIS A 368 -13.11 -32.39 30.86
C HIS A 368 -12.23 -31.38 31.60
N PRO A 369 -12.10 -31.48 32.94
CA PRO A 369 -11.46 -30.44 33.76
C PRO A 369 -9.93 -30.52 33.82
N ALA A 370 -9.29 -31.52 33.21
CA ALA A 370 -7.85 -31.68 33.25
C ALA A 370 -7.14 -30.53 32.52
N SER A 371 -6.17 -29.88 33.17
CA SER A 371 -5.44 -28.72 32.62
C SER A 371 -4.55 -29.08 31.42
N PHE A 372 -3.99 -30.29 31.37
CA PHE A 372 -3.24 -30.79 30.21
C PHE A 372 -3.74 -32.17 29.83
N ARG A 373 -4.29 -32.28 28.63
CA ARG A 373 -4.92 -33.48 28.05
C ARG A 373 -4.11 -34.02 26.86
N VAL A 374 -3.93 -35.34 26.79
CA VAL A 374 -3.37 -36.07 25.64
C VAL A 374 -4.40 -37.09 25.16
N ARG A 375 -4.97 -36.85 23.99
CA ARG A 375 -6.01 -37.67 23.35
C ARG A 375 -5.37 -38.68 22.40
N GLN A 376 -5.43 -39.95 22.75
CA GLN A 376 -4.91 -41.06 21.97
C GLN A 376 -5.90 -41.46 20.87
N LEU A 377 -5.44 -41.44 19.62
CA LEU A 377 -6.08 -42.07 18.48
C LEU A 377 -5.54 -43.49 18.28
N THR A 378 -6.40 -44.48 18.06
CA THR A 378 -5.99 -45.89 17.97
C THR A 378 -6.02 -46.40 16.53
N ARG A 379 -5.32 -47.51 16.28
CA ARG A 379 -5.32 -48.20 14.99
C ARG A 379 -6.68 -48.82 14.68
N ASP A 380 -7.44 -49.16 15.71
CA ASP A 380 -8.81 -49.68 15.60
C ASP A 380 -9.76 -48.68 14.91
N ASP A 381 -9.57 -47.37 15.12
CA ASP A 381 -10.32 -46.32 14.42
C ASP A 381 -10.21 -46.42 12.88
N PHE A 382 -9.12 -47.04 12.40
CA PHE A 382 -8.82 -47.23 10.98
C PHE A 382 -8.88 -48.68 10.52
N LYS A 383 -9.39 -49.59 11.36
CA LYS A 383 -9.43 -51.04 11.10
C LYS A 383 -8.06 -51.64 10.80
N LEU A 384 -7.00 -51.07 11.39
CA LEU A 384 -5.64 -51.56 11.28
C LEU A 384 -5.31 -52.43 12.49
N LYS A 385 -4.77 -53.63 12.26
CA LYS A 385 -4.28 -54.50 13.35
C LYS A 385 -2.83 -54.18 13.74
N ASN A 386 -1.98 -53.95 12.74
CA ASN A 386 -0.55 -53.64 12.85
C ASN A 386 -0.19 -52.51 11.87
N GLY A 387 1.00 -51.93 12.00
CA GLY A 387 1.50 -50.88 11.10
C GLY A 387 1.26 -49.45 11.62
N LEU A 388 1.64 -48.47 10.81
CA LEU A 388 1.41 -47.04 11.10
C LEU A 388 0.18 -46.55 10.35
N ILE A 389 -0.56 -45.61 10.94
CA ILE A 389 -1.68 -44.95 10.29
C ILE A 389 -1.11 -44.00 9.22
N PRO A 390 -1.62 -44.00 7.98
CA PRO A 390 -1.23 -42.99 7.00
C PRO A 390 -1.49 -41.58 7.54
N TRP A 391 -0.51 -40.68 7.43
CA TRP A 391 -0.55 -39.37 8.11
C TRP A 391 -1.82 -38.56 7.79
N TRP A 392 -2.29 -38.61 6.55
CA TRP A 392 -3.48 -37.89 6.10
C TRP A 392 -4.76 -38.35 6.83
N ASN A 393 -4.90 -39.67 7.01
CA ASN A 393 -6.03 -40.27 7.71
C ASN A 393 -6.05 -39.88 9.19
N ALA A 394 -4.88 -39.92 9.84
CA ALA A 394 -4.74 -39.48 11.22
C ALA A 394 -5.12 -37.99 11.38
N ARG A 395 -4.60 -37.11 10.51
CA ARG A 395 -4.87 -35.67 10.60
C ARG A 395 -6.35 -35.31 10.42
N GLN A 396 -7.03 -35.96 9.47
CA GLN A 396 -8.46 -35.74 9.24
C GLN A 396 -9.30 -36.18 10.43
N ARG A 397 -8.98 -37.34 11.00
CA ARG A 397 -9.69 -37.88 12.17
C ARG A 397 -9.49 -37.00 13.41
N ILE A 398 -8.28 -36.49 13.62
CA ILE A 398 -7.96 -35.55 14.70
C ILE A 398 -8.74 -34.24 14.52
N ALA A 399 -8.83 -33.69 13.31
CA ALA A 399 -9.62 -32.47 13.07
C ALA A 399 -11.11 -32.66 13.42
N ILE A 400 -11.67 -33.84 13.13
CA ILE A 400 -13.06 -34.16 13.45
C ILE A 400 -13.27 -34.31 14.97
N ASP A 401 -12.36 -34.99 15.67
CA ASP A 401 -12.41 -35.14 17.14
C ASP A 401 -12.22 -33.77 17.84
N LEU A 402 -11.27 -32.95 17.36
CA LEU A 402 -11.05 -31.59 17.85
C LEU A 402 -12.32 -30.74 17.74
N ALA A 403 -12.96 -30.74 16.56
CA ALA A 403 -14.20 -29.98 16.38
C ALA A 403 -15.31 -30.45 17.33
N GLY A 404 -15.40 -31.75 17.60
CA GLY A 404 -16.34 -32.30 18.58
C GLY A 404 -16.04 -31.88 20.02
N ASP A 405 -14.76 -31.85 20.42
CA ASP A 405 -14.34 -31.43 21.77
C ASP A 405 -14.57 -29.92 21.98
N VAL A 406 -14.32 -29.10 20.96
CA VAL A 406 -14.60 -27.65 20.99
C VAL A 406 -16.10 -27.37 21.12
N VAL A 407 -16.95 -28.06 20.35
CA VAL A 407 -18.41 -27.93 20.48
C VAL A 407 -18.88 -28.33 21.88
N ALA A 408 -18.38 -29.46 22.40
CA ALA A 408 -18.72 -29.91 23.75
C ALA A 408 -18.32 -28.89 24.83
N LEU A 409 -17.17 -28.22 24.66
CA LEU A 409 -16.73 -27.15 25.55
C LEU A 409 -17.64 -25.92 25.46
N LEU A 410 -17.95 -25.44 24.26
CA LEU A 410 -18.76 -24.24 24.06
C LEU A 410 -20.22 -24.43 24.53
N ASP A 411 -20.79 -25.62 24.35
CA ASP A 411 -22.16 -25.95 24.78
C ASP A 411 -22.28 -26.32 26.28
N SER A 412 -21.16 -26.47 27.00
CA SER A 412 -21.17 -26.95 28.38
C SER A 412 -21.62 -25.93 29.43
N GLY A 413 -21.66 -24.64 29.08
CA GLY A 413 -21.80 -23.56 30.05
C GLY A 413 -20.56 -23.34 30.92
N ALA A 414 -19.39 -23.85 30.50
CA ALA A 414 -18.12 -23.58 31.15
C ALA A 414 -17.86 -22.07 31.27
N THR A 415 -17.14 -21.69 32.32
CA THR A 415 -16.73 -20.31 32.57
C THR A 415 -15.21 -20.19 32.65
N TRP A 416 -14.69 -19.06 32.18
CA TRP A 416 -13.31 -18.63 32.37
C TRP A 416 -13.30 -17.25 33.02
N ASP A 417 -12.64 -17.14 34.17
CA ASP A 417 -12.59 -15.92 34.99
C ASP A 417 -13.98 -15.33 35.33
N GLY A 418 -14.95 -16.22 35.54
CA GLY A 418 -16.34 -15.87 35.87
C GLY A 418 -17.24 -15.53 34.66
N ALA A 419 -16.68 -15.38 33.46
CA ALA A 419 -17.44 -15.19 32.21
C ALA A 419 -17.65 -16.51 31.47
N GLN A 420 -18.73 -16.65 30.69
CA GLN A 420 -18.95 -17.85 29.88
C GLN A 420 -17.84 -18.02 28.83
N VAL A 421 -17.39 -19.25 28.62
CA VAL A 421 -16.44 -19.58 27.55
C VAL A 421 -17.11 -19.34 26.21
N GLU A 422 -16.40 -18.66 25.32
CA GLU A 422 -16.84 -18.26 23.98
C GLU A 422 -15.78 -18.71 22.99
N ALA A 423 -16.10 -18.73 21.71
CA ALA A 423 -15.19 -19.19 20.66
C ALA A 423 -13.83 -18.46 20.66
N HIS A 424 -13.80 -17.15 20.97
CA HIS A 424 -12.57 -16.37 21.02
C HIS A 424 -11.62 -16.74 22.17
N HIS A 425 -12.11 -17.42 23.21
CA HIS A 425 -11.30 -17.95 24.30
C HIS A 425 -10.53 -19.22 23.89
N VAL A 426 -10.80 -19.79 22.70
CA VAL A 426 -10.19 -21.00 22.18
C VAL A 426 -9.25 -20.67 21.02
N ALA A 427 -8.03 -21.20 21.09
CA ALA A 427 -7.08 -21.16 19.98
C ALA A 427 -6.63 -22.56 19.55
N VAL A 428 -6.43 -22.74 18.24
CA VAL A 428 -5.82 -23.95 17.67
C VAL A 428 -4.49 -23.58 17.03
N LEU A 429 -3.40 -24.16 17.54
CA LEU A 429 -2.07 -23.90 17.00
C LEU A 429 -1.62 -25.02 16.07
N VAL A 430 -1.22 -24.63 14.86
CA VAL A 430 -0.81 -25.54 13.79
C VAL A 430 0.59 -25.21 13.28
N ALA A 431 1.28 -26.16 12.64
CA ALA A 431 2.60 -25.91 12.08
C ALA A 431 2.55 -25.06 10.80
N ASP A 432 1.53 -25.31 9.96
CA ASP A 432 1.37 -24.71 8.64
C ASP A 432 -0.11 -24.43 8.30
N ARG A 433 -0.32 -23.68 7.22
CA ARG A 433 -1.66 -23.30 6.75
C ARG A 433 -2.52 -24.47 6.29
N TYR A 434 -1.88 -25.52 5.78
CA TYR A 434 -2.59 -26.70 5.30
C TYR A 434 -3.29 -27.42 6.46
N GLN A 435 -2.58 -27.59 7.57
CA GLN A 435 -3.16 -28.06 8.83
C GLN A 435 -4.26 -27.13 9.33
N GLY A 436 -4.07 -25.81 9.24
CA GLY A 436 -5.06 -24.81 9.63
C GLY A 436 -6.38 -24.94 8.86
N GLY A 437 -6.31 -25.03 7.52
CA GLY A 437 -7.49 -25.18 6.66
C GLY A 437 -8.26 -26.49 6.91
N MET A 438 -7.56 -27.58 7.27
CA MET A 438 -8.22 -28.82 7.68
C MET A 438 -9.05 -28.67 8.95
N VAL A 439 -8.51 -27.97 9.95
CA VAL A 439 -9.19 -27.69 11.22
C VAL A 439 -10.36 -26.73 11.00
N GLU A 440 -10.15 -25.66 10.22
CA GLU A 440 -11.17 -24.70 9.83
C GLU A 440 -12.38 -25.41 9.20
N ALA A 441 -12.14 -26.26 8.19
CA ALA A 441 -13.20 -27.01 7.53
C ALA A 441 -13.91 -28.01 8.46
N ALA A 442 -13.26 -28.51 9.50
CA ALA A 442 -13.89 -29.40 10.49
C ALA A 442 -14.78 -28.62 11.47
N LEU A 443 -14.34 -27.44 11.94
CA LEU A 443 -15.08 -26.56 12.83
C LEU A 443 -16.27 -25.88 12.13
N GLN A 444 -16.08 -25.36 10.92
CA GLN A 444 -17.15 -24.73 10.12
C GLN A 444 -18.28 -25.71 9.81
N ARG A 445 -17.96 -26.99 9.54
CA ARG A 445 -18.98 -28.06 9.37
C ARG A 445 -19.83 -28.30 10.62
N ARG A 446 -19.43 -27.79 11.78
CA ARG A 446 -20.17 -27.89 13.06
C ARG A 446 -20.82 -26.55 13.47
N GLY A 447 -20.78 -25.54 12.60
CA GLY A 447 -21.31 -24.21 12.89
C GLY A 447 -20.44 -23.37 13.84
N VAL A 448 -19.19 -23.78 14.10
CA VAL A 448 -18.28 -22.99 14.96
C VAL A 448 -17.64 -21.88 14.13
N PRO A 449 -17.74 -20.60 14.55
CA PRO A 449 -17.05 -19.50 13.88
C PRO A 449 -15.54 -19.61 14.09
N VAL A 450 -14.77 -19.40 13.03
CA VAL A 450 -13.32 -19.58 13.00
C VAL A 450 -12.65 -18.43 12.25
N VAL A 451 -11.53 -17.97 12.78
CA VAL A 451 -10.63 -17.03 12.12
C VAL A 451 -9.25 -17.66 11.99
N LEU A 452 -8.69 -17.64 10.77
CA LEU A 452 -7.33 -18.07 10.51
C LEU A 452 -6.38 -16.85 10.48
N ASN A 453 -5.65 -16.66 11.59
CA ASN A 453 -4.71 -15.55 11.75
C ASN A 453 -3.47 -15.72 10.87
N GLY A 454 -3.03 -14.61 10.26
CA GLY A 454 -2.00 -14.63 9.23
C GLY A 454 -2.54 -15.10 7.88
N GLY A 455 -3.83 -14.80 7.61
CA GLY A 455 -4.52 -15.12 6.38
C GLY A 455 -3.64 -14.77 5.18
N GLY A 456 -3.39 -15.78 4.34
CA GLY A 456 -2.62 -15.62 3.11
C GLY A 456 -3.20 -14.51 2.25
N ASP A 457 -2.46 -14.15 1.21
CA ASP A 457 -2.74 -12.95 0.45
C ASP A 457 -4.15 -12.95 -0.17
N VAL A 458 -4.80 -11.79 -0.12
CA VAL A 458 -6.15 -11.57 -0.66
C VAL A 458 -6.22 -11.89 -2.16
N PHE A 459 -5.12 -11.80 -2.90
CA PHE A 459 -5.01 -12.16 -4.32
C PHE A 459 -5.04 -13.67 -4.61
N LEU A 460 -4.94 -14.51 -3.57
CA LEU A 460 -5.02 -15.97 -3.66
C LEU A 460 -6.35 -16.55 -3.14
N THR A 461 -7.31 -15.69 -2.79
CA THR A 461 -8.61 -16.12 -2.27
C THR A 461 -9.61 -16.38 -3.39
N PRO A 462 -10.72 -17.11 -3.12
CA PRO A 462 -11.81 -17.26 -4.08
C PRO A 462 -12.38 -15.91 -4.56
N ALA A 463 -12.34 -14.87 -3.72
CA ALA A 463 -12.74 -13.52 -4.11
C ALA A 463 -11.88 -12.95 -5.26
N ALA A 464 -10.58 -13.28 -5.30
CA ALA A 464 -9.70 -12.87 -6.38
C ALA A 464 -9.96 -13.62 -7.68
N ASP A 465 -10.42 -14.87 -7.61
CA ASP A 465 -10.88 -15.61 -8.79
C ASP A 465 -12.15 -14.99 -9.37
N ASP A 466 -13.11 -14.65 -8.51
CA ASP A 466 -14.34 -13.97 -8.91
C ASP A 466 -14.05 -12.58 -9.50
N TRP A 467 -13.18 -11.78 -8.88
CA TRP A 467 -12.74 -10.49 -9.43
C TRP A 467 -12.04 -10.65 -10.77
N LEU A 468 -11.18 -11.67 -10.95
CA LEU A 468 -10.53 -11.91 -12.23
C LEU A 468 -11.55 -12.28 -13.32
N ALA A 469 -12.56 -13.09 -13.00
CA ALA A 469 -13.64 -13.43 -13.92
C ALA A 469 -14.46 -12.19 -14.30
N LEU A 470 -14.80 -11.34 -13.32
CA LEU A 470 -15.51 -10.08 -13.54
C LEU A 470 -14.71 -9.13 -14.43
N LEU A 471 -13.44 -8.87 -14.12
CA LEU A 471 -12.58 -7.96 -14.89
C LEU A 471 -12.40 -8.42 -16.35
N LYS A 472 -12.22 -9.72 -16.58
CA LYS A 472 -12.17 -10.30 -17.94
C LYS A 472 -13.48 -10.05 -18.72
N ALA A 473 -14.61 -10.16 -18.04
CA ALA A 473 -15.92 -9.99 -18.67
C ALA A 473 -16.25 -8.51 -18.92
N LEU A 474 -15.81 -7.60 -18.04
CA LEU A 474 -15.92 -6.15 -18.22
C LEU A 474 -15.06 -5.66 -19.40
N ASP A 475 -13.86 -6.23 -19.57
CA ASP A 475 -12.93 -5.89 -20.67
C ASP A 475 -13.45 -6.39 -22.02
N ALA A 476 -14.13 -7.54 -22.04
CA ALA A 476 -14.67 -8.15 -23.25
C ALA A 476 -16.13 -8.63 -23.10
N PRO A 477 -17.11 -7.72 -22.93
CA PRO A 477 -18.51 -8.07 -22.65
C PRO A 477 -19.23 -8.69 -23.85
N HIS A 478 -18.67 -8.58 -25.06
CA HIS A 478 -19.18 -9.23 -26.26
C HIS A 478 -18.84 -10.74 -26.33
N ARG A 479 -17.98 -11.25 -25.45
CA ARG A 479 -17.57 -12.66 -25.45
C ARG A 479 -18.42 -13.50 -24.50
N ALA A 480 -19.43 -14.16 -25.04
CA ALA A 480 -20.38 -15.00 -24.29
C ALA A 480 -19.75 -15.98 -23.26
N PRO A 481 -18.61 -16.66 -23.52
CA PRO A 481 -17.97 -17.51 -22.50
C PRO A 481 -17.49 -16.74 -21.26
N LEU A 482 -17.00 -15.51 -21.41
CA LEU A 482 -16.55 -14.67 -20.30
C LEU A 482 -17.74 -14.12 -19.52
N VAL A 483 -18.79 -13.70 -20.22
CA VAL A 483 -20.05 -13.27 -19.61
C VAL A 483 -20.67 -14.38 -18.77
N ARG A 484 -20.77 -15.60 -19.30
CA ARG A 484 -21.26 -16.76 -18.53
C ARG A 484 -20.35 -17.12 -17.36
N SER A 485 -19.03 -16.93 -17.49
CA SER A 485 -18.10 -17.12 -16.38
C SER A 485 -18.34 -16.10 -15.27
N ALA A 486 -18.59 -14.83 -15.61
CA ALA A 486 -18.92 -13.80 -14.63
C ALA A 486 -20.29 -14.05 -13.99
N ALA A 487 -21.30 -14.50 -14.74
CA ALA A 487 -22.62 -14.83 -14.23
C ALA A 487 -22.60 -15.87 -13.09
N LEU A 488 -21.64 -16.80 -13.12
CA LEU A 488 -21.44 -17.85 -12.10
C LEU A 488 -20.73 -17.36 -10.82
N THR A 489 -20.19 -16.15 -10.81
CA THR A 489 -19.49 -15.58 -9.64
C THR A 489 -20.48 -15.06 -8.60
N CYS A 490 -20.01 -14.77 -7.39
CA CYS A 490 -20.84 -14.19 -6.33
C CYS A 490 -21.45 -12.81 -6.71
N PHE A 491 -20.89 -12.11 -7.71
CA PHE A 491 -21.38 -10.81 -8.16
C PHE A 491 -22.79 -10.86 -8.77
N PHE A 492 -23.10 -11.92 -9.52
CA PHE A 492 -24.41 -12.12 -10.17
C PHE A 492 -25.17 -13.31 -9.57
N GLY A 493 -24.43 -14.31 -9.10
CA GLY A 493 -24.95 -15.43 -8.31
C GLY A 493 -25.90 -16.36 -9.07
N HIS A 494 -25.71 -16.53 -10.37
CA HIS A 494 -26.40 -17.55 -11.15
C HIS A 494 -25.72 -18.91 -10.96
N ASP A 495 -26.51 -19.98 -11.08
CA ASP A 495 -26.01 -21.35 -11.13
C ASP A 495 -25.99 -21.88 -12.58
N VAL A 496 -25.39 -23.05 -12.78
CA VAL A 496 -25.31 -23.67 -14.11
C VAL A 496 -26.71 -23.95 -14.67
N ALA A 497 -27.68 -24.30 -13.82
CA ALA A 497 -29.05 -24.60 -14.23
C ALA A 497 -29.78 -23.36 -14.80
N SER A 498 -29.65 -22.21 -14.15
CA SER A 498 -30.23 -20.94 -14.59
C SER A 498 -29.58 -20.43 -15.87
N ILE A 499 -28.27 -20.60 -16.06
CA ILE A 499 -27.60 -20.27 -17.33
C ILE A 499 -28.13 -21.15 -18.48
N VAL A 500 -28.30 -22.45 -18.24
CA VAL A 500 -28.85 -23.37 -19.26
C VAL A 500 -30.32 -23.04 -19.57
N ALA A 501 -31.12 -22.74 -18.54
CA ALA A 501 -32.53 -22.42 -18.71
C ALA A 501 -32.76 -21.06 -19.39
N GLY A 502 -31.98 -20.04 -19.03
CA GLY A 502 -32.06 -18.68 -19.57
C GLY A 502 -31.38 -18.49 -20.93
N GLY A 503 -30.43 -19.38 -21.29
CA GLY A 503 -29.77 -19.41 -22.60
C GLY A 503 -29.12 -18.08 -22.98
N ASP A 504 -29.31 -17.66 -24.23
CA ASP A 504 -28.75 -16.42 -24.76
C ASP A 504 -29.42 -15.17 -24.20
N ALA A 505 -30.67 -15.25 -23.71
CA ALA A 505 -31.38 -14.11 -23.13
C ALA A 505 -30.70 -13.66 -21.82
N LEU A 506 -30.51 -14.59 -20.88
CA LEU A 506 -29.79 -14.30 -19.63
C LEU A 506 -28.34 -13.88 -19.90
N THR A 507 -27.68 -14.50 -20.89
CA THR A 507 -26.33 -14.09 -21.29
C THR A 507 -26.32 -12.64 -21.82
N GLY A 508 -27.36 -12.23 -22.55
CA GLY A 508 -27.53 -10.86 -23.02
C GLY A 508 -27.73 -9.87 -21.88
N GLU A 509 -28.62 -10.17 -20.93
CA GLU A 509 -28.88 -9.35 -19.74
C GLU A 509 -27.59 -9.09 -18.93
N VAL A 510 -26.83 -10.14 -18.62
CA VAL A 510 -25.55 -9.99 -17.92
C VAL A 510 -24.53 -9.22 -18.77
N ALA A 511 -24.53 -9.37 -20.09
CA ALA A 511 -23.65 -8.61 -20.98
C ALA A 511 -23.99 -7.11 -21.04
N ASP A 512 -25.27 -6.75 -20.94
CA ASP A 512 -25.71 -5.35 -20.80
C ASP A 512 -25.21 -4.77 -19.46
N GLU A 513 -25.42 -5.48 -18.35
CA GLU A 513 -24.95 -5.05 -17.02
C GLU A 513 -23.42 -4.89 -16.95
N LEU A 514 -22.67 -5.75 -17.65
CA LEU A 514 -21.21 -5.64 -17.75
C LEU A 514 -20.78 -4.44 -18.60
N ARG A 515 -21.52 -4.09 -19.65
CA ARG A 515 -21.25 -2.88 -20.44
C ARG A 515 -21.45 -1.62 -19.60
N ASP A 516 -22.54 -1.56 -18.84
CA ASP A 516 -22.81 -0.46 -17.91
C ASP A 516 -21.74 -0.40 -16.81
N GLY A 517 -21.35 -1.55 -16.26
CA GLY A 517 -20.23 -1.66 -15.33
C GLY A 517 -18.91 -1.14 -15.90
N ALA A 518 -18.58 -1.45 -17.15
CA ALA A 518 -17.37 -0.97 -17.81
C ALA A 518 -17.39 0.55 -18.02
N ILE A 519 -18.56 1.13 -18.35
CA ILE A 519 -18.75 2.58 -18.43
C ILE A 519 -18.55 3.22 -17.04
N LEU A 520 -19.12 2.63 -15.99
CA LEU A 520 -18.94 3.10 -14.60
C LEU A 520 -17.47 3.09 -14.18
N VAL A 521 -16.72 2.03 -14.47
CA VAL A 521 -15.28 1.98 -14.14
C VAL A 521 -14.51 3.08 -14.86
N ARG A 522 -14.79 3.33 -16.14
CA ARG A 522 -14.12 4.39 -16.91
C ARG A 522 -14.47 5.80 -16.42
N THR A 523 -15.73 6.04 -16.05
CA THR A 523 -16.23 7.39 -15.74
C THR A 523 -16.16 7.75 -14.26
N ARG A 524 -16.27 6.76 -13.36
CA ARG A 524 -16.39 6.93 -11.91
C ARG A 524 -15.46 6.02 -11.09
N GLY A 525 -14.73 5.09 -11.74
CA GLY A 525 -13.79 4.19 -11.10
C GLY A 525 -14.42 2.94 -10.49
N VAL A 526 -13.57 2.04 -9.97
CA VAL A 526 -13.96 0.73 -9.44
C VAL A 526 -14.91 0.82 -8.23
N ALA A 527 -14.80 1.87 -7.40
CA ALA A 527 -15.69 2.05 -6.25
C ALA A 527 -17.17 2.15 -6.69
N ALA A 528 -17.47 2.87 -7.78
CA ALA A 528 -18.82 2.99 -8.30
C ALA A 528 -19.38 1.66 -8.85
N LEU A 529 -18.52 0.83 -9.43
CA LEU A 529 -18.89 -0.53 -9.82
C LEU A 529 -19.29 -1.37 -8.60
N VAL A 530 -18.51 -1.29 -7.52
CA VAL A 530 -18.83 -2.02 -6.27
C VAL A 530 -20.17 -1.57 -5.69
N GLU A 531 -20.41 -0.26 -5.60
CA GLU A 531 -21.72 0.26 -5.12
C GLU A 531 -22.89 -0.22 -6.00
N SER A 532 -22.73 -0.19 -7.32
CA SER A 532 -23.75 -0.72 -8.25
C SER A 532 -24.02 -2.21 -8.04
N LEU A 533 -23.01 -3.01 -7.67
CA LEU A 533 -23.19 -4.42 -7.34
C LEU A 533 -23.87 -4.61 -5.97
N GLU A 534 -23.58 -3.74 -5.00
CA GLU A 534 -24.22 -3.73 -3.68
C GLU A 534 -25.72 -3.41 -3.79
N GLU A 535 -26.10 -2.42 -4.61
CA GLU A 535 -27.50 -2.11 -4.92
C GLU A 535 -28.25 -3.29 -5.56
N ARG A 536 -27.53 -4.13 -6.32
CA ARG A 536 -28.05 -5.39 -6.90
C ARG A 536 -28.05 -6.58 -5.93
N GLY A 537 -27.75 -6.34 -4.66
CA GLY A 537 -27.90 -7.32 -3.58
C GLY A 537 -26.67 -8.20 -3.33
N LEU A 538 -25.47 -7.78 -3.73
CA LEU A 538 -24.21 -8.50 -3.47
C LEU A 538 -24.07 -8.93 -1.99
N SER A 539 -24.12 -7.97 -1.06
CA SER A 539 -24.01 -8.25 0.38
C SER A 539 -25.07 -9.23 0.87
N SER A 540 -26.34 -9.04 0.49
CA SER A 540 -27.43 -9.92 0.94
C SER A 540 -27.24 -11.36 0.47
N ARG A 541 -26.75 -11.53 -0.76
CA ARG A 541 -26.52 -12.85 -1.36
C ARG A 541 -25.38 -13.58 -0.67
N ILE A 542 -24.30 -12.87 -0.34
CA ILE A 542 -23.11 -13.44 0.27
C ILE A 542 -23.33 -13.73 1.76
N LEU A 543 -23.89 -12.78 2.51
CA LEU A 543 -24.13 -12.93 3.96
C LEU A 543 -25.14 -14.02 4.31
N GLY A 544 -25.96 -14.45 3.34
CA GLY A 544 -26.85 -15.62 3.50
C GLY A 544 -26.13 -16.97 3.53
N GLN A 545 -24.82 -17.01 3.26
CA GLN A 545 -24.03 -18.23 3.17
C GLN A 545 -23.11 -18.40 4.39
N VAL A 546 -22.79 -19.66 4.75
CA VAL A 546 -21.80 -19.95 5.79
C VAL A 546 -20.43 -19.42 5.32
N GLY A 547 -19.81 -18.56 6.13
CA GLY A 547 -18.54 -17.90 5.78
C GLY A 547 -18.68 -16.69 4.86
N GLY A 548 -19.91 -16.22 4.59
CA GLY A 548 -20.18 -15.09 3.71
C GLY A 548 -19.50 -13.78 4.13
N GLU A 549 -19.45 -13.48 5.42
CA GLU A 549 -18.79 -12.26 5.95
C GLU A 549 -17.33 -12.16 5.51
N ARG A 550 -16.62 -13.30 5.50
CA ARG A 550 -15.23 -13.38 5.06
C ARG A 550 -15.09 -13.11 3.57
N LEU A 551 -15.93 -13.75 2.76
CA LEU A 551 -15.94 -13.55 1.30
C LEU A 551 -16.23 -12.08 0.95
N LEU A 552 -17.22 -11.47 1.61
CA LEU A 552 -17.57 -10.06 1.41
C LEU A 552 -16.41 -9.12 1.78
N THR A 553 -15.73 -9.41 2.90
CA THR A 553 -14.57 -8.63 3.34
C THR A 553 -13.43 -8.67 2.32
N ASP A 554 -13.14 -9.85 1.75
CA ASP A 554 -12.12 -9.98 0.72
C ASP A 554 -12.49 -9.27 -0.59
N LEU A 555 -13.74 -9.41 -1.03
CA LEU A 555 -14.22 -8.75 -2.24
C LEU A 555 -14.09 -7.23 -2.14
N ARG A 556 -14.48 -6.66 -1.00
CA ARG A 556 -14.33 -5.23 -0.71
C ARG A 556 -12.86 -4.81 -0.63
N HIS A 557 -12.01 -5.61 0.00
CA HIS A 557 -10.58 -5.33 0.07
C HIS A 557 -9.94 -5.31 -1.33
N LEU A 558 -10.24 -6.31 -2.17
CA LEU A 558 -9.78 -6.33 -3.57
C LEU A 558 -10.33 -5.15 -4.37
N GLY A 559 -11.61 -4.79 -4.19
CA GLY A 559 -12.21 -3.62 -4.82
C GLY A 559 -11.50 -2.31 -4.45
N GLN A 560 -11.09 -2.16 -3.19
CA GLN A 560 -10.30 -1.00 -2.72
C GLN A 560 -8.91 -0.97 -3.34
N LEU A 561 -8.21 -2.12 -3.38
CA LEU A 561 -6.89 -2.22 -4.02
C LEU A 561 -6.95 -1.89 -5.52
N LEU A 562 -7.95 -2.44 -6.22
CA LEU A 562 -8.21 -2.14 -7.62
C LEU A 562 -8.49 -0.65 -7.83
N HIS A 563 -9.33 -0.04 -6.98
CA HIS A 563 -9.62 1.39 -7.06
C HIS A 563 -8.37 2.25 -6.81
N GLN A 564 -7.60 1.94 -5.77
CA GLN A 564 -6.37 2.65 -5.45
C GLN A 564 -5.39 2.59 -6.62
N GLN A 565 -5.23 1.42 -7.24
CA GLN A 565 -4.31 1.27 -8.36
C GLN A 565 -4.81 2.01 -9.61
N ALA A 566 -6.10 1.88 -9.93
CA ALA A 566 -6.71 2.59 -11.05
C ALA A 566 -6.52 4.11 -10.93
N VAL A 567 -6.69 4.68 -9.73
CA VAL A 567 -6.55 6.12 -9.50
C VAL A 567 -5.08 6.57 -9.46
N SER A 568 -4.21 5.86 -8.74
CA SER A 568 -2.81 6.28 -8.55
C SER A 568 -1.97 6.16 -9.81
N GLN A 569 -2.21 5.13 -10.63
CA GLN A 569 -1.47 4.87 -11.86
C GLN A 569 -2.27 5.27 -13.12
N ARG A 570 -3.49 5.80 -12.96
CA ARG A 570 -4.41 6.17 -14.06
C ARG A 570 -4.65 5.03 -15.06
N LEU A 571 -4.80 3.79 -14.55
CA LEU A 571 -4.96 2.61 -15.40
C LEU A 571 -6.38 2.52 -15.97
N GLY A 572 -6.47 2.31 -17.29
CA GLY A 572 -7.68 1.82 -17.95
C GLY A 572 -7.98 0.36 -17.57
N LEU A 573 -9.16 -0.13 -17.96
CA LEU A 573 -9.66 -1.46 -17.56
C LEU A 573 -8.73 -2.61 -17.98
N THR A 574 -8.18 -2.55 -19.20
CA THR A 574 -7.25 -3.57 -19.71
C THR A 574 -5.95 -3.59 -18.91
N ALA A 575 -5.35 -2.42 -18.66
CA ALA A 575 -4.14 -2.31 -17.84
C ALA A 575 -4.38 -2.70 -16.38
N LEU A 576 -5.56 -2.43 -15.84
CA LEU A 576 -5.96 -2.87 -14.50
C LEU A 576 -6.11 -4.40 -14.40
N LEU A 577 -6.64 -5.04 -15.45
CA LEU A 577 -6.72 -6.51 -15.55
C LEU A 577 -5.33 -7.15 -15.63
N GLU A 578 -4.40 -6.56 -16.41
CA GLU A 578 -3.02 -7.02 -16.50
C GLU A 578 -2.30 -6.87 -15.16
N TRP A 579 -2.39 -5.70 -14.54
CA TRP A 579 -1.86 -5.47 -13.20
C TRP A 579 -2.39 -6.50 -12.20
N PHE A 580 -3.70 -6.79 -12.22
CA PHE A 580 -4.28 -7.77 -11.31
C PHE A 580 -3.73 -9.18 -11.55
N ARG A 581 -3.48 -9.58 -12.80
CA ARG A 581 -2.84 -10.87 -13.13
C ARG A 581 -1.39 -10.93 -12.64
N ASP A 582 -0.63 -9.88 -12.91
CA ASP A 582 0.77 -9.79 -12.52
C ASP A 582 0.90 -9.82 -10.99
N GLU A 583 0.04 -9.08 -10.30
CA GLU A 583 0.03 -9.07 -8.84
C GLU A 583 -0.31 -10.45 -8.27
N ARG A 584 -1.27 -11.19 -8.86
CA ARG A 584 -1.56 -12.58 -8.47
C ARG A 584 -0.36 -13.52 -8.68
N LEU A 585 0.42 -13.32 -9.73
CA LEU A 585 1.65 -14.10 -9.99
C LEU A 585 2.76 -13.72 -9.01
N ARG A 586 2.93 -12.42 -8.75
CA ARG A 586 3.93 -11.86 -7.83
C ARG A 586 3.71 -12.33 -6.40
N VAL A 587 2.47 -12.27 -5.95
CA VAL A 587 2.03 -12.71 -4.61
C VAL A 587 2.17 -14.21 -4.42
N ALA A 588 2.12 -15.03 -5.48
CA ALA A 588 2.47 -16.43 -5.35
C ALA A 588 3.93 -16.63 -4.86
N ALA A 589 4.78 -15.60 -4.94
CA ALA A 589 6.14 -15.57 -4.44
C ALA A 589 6.35 -14.77 -3.13
N GLY A 590 5.33 -14.09 -2.58
CA GLY A 590 5.46 -13.29 -1.34
C GLY A 590 4.11 -12.86 -0.73
N GLU A 591 4.06 -12.61 0.58
CA GLU A 591 2.78 -12.42 1.30
C GLU A 591 2.47 -10.93 1.59
N ARG A 592 1.30 -10.42 1.17
CA ARG A 592 0.66 -9.26 1.83
C ARG A 592 -0.39 -9.72 2.84
N PRO A 593 -0.52 -9.03 3.98
CA PRO A 593 -1.50 -9.40 5.00
C PRO A 593 -2.92 -9.11 4.51
N ARG A 594 -3.74 -10.16 4.43
CA ARG A 594 -5.20 -10.05 4.28
C ARG A 594 -5.79 -9.33 5.49
N ARG A 595 -6.86 -8.56 5.28
CA ARG A 595 -7.54 -7.84 6.36
C ARG A 595 -7.97 -8.83 7.45
N LEU A 596 -7.69 -8.48 8.70
CA LEU A 596 -8.17 -9.24 9.85
C LEU A 596 -9.70 -9.12 9.90
N ASP A 597 -10.37 -10.26 10.06
CA ASP A 597 -11.80 -10.27 10.36
C ASP A 597 -12.00 -9.56 11.70
N SER A 598 -12.98 -8.66 11.78
CA SER A 598 -13.39 -8.05 13.04
C SER A 598 -14.24 -9.03 13.84
N ASP A 599 -13.74 -10.22 14.14
CA ASP A 599 -14.49 -11.23 14.88
C ASP A 599 -13.86 -11.48 16.25
N ALA A 600 -14.25 -10.64 17.20
CA ALA A 600 -14.01 -10.86 18.63
C ALA A 600 -14.74 -12.10 19.20
N ARG A 601 -15.39 -12.92 18.36
CA ARG A 601 -16.21 -14.09 18.75
C ARG A 601 -15.96 -15.35 17.92
N ALA A 602 -14.72 -15.61 17.48
CA ALA A 602 -14.37 -16.79 16.68
C ALA A 602 -13.16 -17.55 17.24
N VAL A 603 -13.10 -18.87 17.02
CA VAL A 603 -11.95 -19.71 17.35
C VAL A 603 -10.74 -19.27 16.54
N GLN A 604 -9.62 -19.05 17.21
CA GLN A 604 -8.41 -18.50 16.60
C GLN A 604 -7.50 -19.64 16.10
N ILE A 605 -7.42 -19.86 14.79
CA ILE A 605 -6.42 -20.77 14.20
C ILE A 605 -5.16 -19.96 13.89
N VAL A 606 -4.04 -20.32 14.52
CA VAL A 606 -2.78 -19.58 14.40
C VAL A 606 -1.64 -20.56 14.15
N THR A 607 -0.63 -20.16 13.39
CA THR A 607 0.59 -20.96 13.32
C THR A 607 1.35 -20.88 14.65
N ILE A 608 2.14 -21.90 15.00
CA ILE A 608 2.95 -21.88 16.23
C ILE A 608 3.86 -20.64 16.25
N HIS A 609 4.47 -20.29 15.11
CA HIS A 609 5.27 -19.07 14.97
C HIS A 609 4.44 -17.78 15.18
N GLY A 610 3.23 -17.73 14.61
CA GLY A 610 2.32 -16.59 14.78
C GLY A 610 1.75 -16.46 16.20
N SER A 611 1.78 -17.53 16.99
CA SER A 611 1.30 -17.53 18.38
C SER A 611 2.31 -16.97 19.38
N LYS A 612 3.58 -16.79 18.98
CA LYS A 612 4.62 -16.26 19.87
C LYS A 612 4.25 -14.85 20.33
N GLY A 613 4.40 -14.59 21.63
CA GLY A 613 3.91 -13.37 22.29
C GLY A 613 2.45 -13.43 22.73
N LEU A 614 1.59 -14.15 22.01
CA LEU A 614 0.17 -14.28 22.34
C LEU A 614 -0.09 -15.24 23.52
N GLU A 615 -1.32 -15.21 24.03
CA GLU A 615 -1.85 -16.09 25.06
C GLU A 615 -3.35 -16.31 24.89
N TYR A 616 -3.82 -17.48 25.31
CA TYR A 616 -5.22 -17.89 25.17
C TYR A 616 -5.66 -18.69 26.39
N PRO A 617 -6.93 -18.57 26.83
CA PRO A 617 -7.49 -19.39 27.90
C PRO A 617 -7.33 -20.89 27.66
N ILE A 618 -7.73 -21.36 26.47
CA ILE A 618 -7.71 -22.76 26.06
C ILE A 618 -6.98 -22.90 24.73
N VAL A 619 -6.03 -23.85 24.66
CA VAL A 619 -5.21 -24.10 23.46
C VAL A 619 -5.31 -25.54 23.00
N TYR A 620 -5.55 -25.74 21.71
CA TYR A 620 -5.55 -27.03 21.04
C TYR A 620 -4.32 -27.18 20.14
N LEU A 621 -3.61 -28.31 20.27
CA LEU A 621 -2.39 -28.65 19.54
C LEU A 621 -2.56 -30.00 18.82
N PRO A 622 -3.31 -30.04 17.70
CA PRO A 622 -3.69 -31.30 17.06
C PRO A 622 -2.53 -32.14 16.52
N TYR A 623 -1.44 -31.50 16.07
CA TYR A 623 -0.45 -32.17 15.21
C TYR A 623 0.99 -32.19 15.75
N VAL A 624 1.24 -31.69 16.97
CA VAL A 624 2.59 -31.61 17.56
C VAL A 624 3.21 -32.96 17.95
N TYR A 625 2.44 -34.06 17.81
CA TYR A 625 2.88 -35.43 18.07
C TYR A 625 3.69 -36.05 16.93
N ALA A 626 3.62 -35.48 15.72
CA ALA A 626 4.30 -35.98 14.54
C ALA A 626 5.25 -34.91 13.97
N GLY A 627 6.35 -35.37 13.36
CA GLY A 627 7.31 -34.55 12.65
C GLY A 627 7.67 -35.19 11.31
N TYR A 628 7.76 -34.38 10.25
CA TYR A 628 8.07 -34.85 8.90
C TYR A 628 9.30 -34.11 8.39
N GLU A 629 10.33 -34.86 8.02
CA GLU A 629 11.54 -34.31 7.40
C GLU A 629 11.28 -34.04 5.92
N ARG A 630 11.82 -32.93 5.41
CA ARG A 630 11.76 -32.58 3.99
C ARG A 630 13.03 -33.07 3.28
N ASP A 631 12.91 -33.28 1.98
CA ASP A 631 14.08 -33.42 1.13
C ASP A 631 14.75 -32.05 0.98
N LEU A 632 16.04 -32.00 1.34
CA LEU A 632 16.81 -30.77 1.42
C LEU A 632 17.57 -30.51 0.12
N GLN A 633 17.51 -29.28 -0.39
CA GLN A 633 18.38 -28.80 -1.47
C GLN A 633 19.61 -28.06 -0.93
N THR A 634 19.50 -27.52 0.27
CA THR A 634 20.57 -26.86 1.02
C THR A 634 20.51 -27.32 2.47
N ALA A 635 21.64 -27.29 3.17
CA ALA A 635 21.72 -27.61 4.58
C ALA A 635 22.41 -26.46 5.31
N LEU A 636 21.65 -25.75 6.14
CA LEU A 636 22.16 -24.70 7.02
C LEU A 636 22.45 -25.31 8.40
N PHE A 637 23.68 -25.20 8.89
CA PHE A 637 24.10 -25.82 10.15
C PHE A 637 25.28 -25.08 10.78
N HIS A 638 25.58 -25.39 12.03
CA HIS A 638 26.79 -24.93 12.69
C HIS A 638 27.93 -25.95 12.55
N ASP A 639 29.07 -25.50 12.03
CA ASP A 639 30.32 -26.22 12.11
C ASP A 639 30.86 -26.13 13.54
N ARG A 640 30.75 -27.24 14.26
CA ARG A 640 31.20 -27.42 15.65
C ARG A 640 32.55 -28.13 15.75
N SER A 641 33.29 -28.25 14.64
CA SER A 641 34.62 -28.87 14.62
C SER A 641 35.66 -28.12 15.48
N ASP A 642 35.53 -26.79 15.56
CA ASP A 642 36.32 -25.93 16.44
C ASP A 642 35.39 -25.18 17.43
N PRO A 643 35.32 -25.60 18.71
CA PRO A 643 34.51 -24.93 19.72
C PRO A 643 34.89 -23.46 19.97
N ALA A 644 36.13 -23.05 19.63
CA ALA A 644 36.56 -21.66 19.76
C ALA A 644 36.10 -20.78 18.58
N ARG A 645 35.70 -21.40 17.47
CA ARG A 645 35.28 -20.70 16.24
C ARG A 645 34.02 -21.35 15.66
N LEU A 646 32.91 -21.23 16.39
CA LEU A 646 31.61 -21.64 15.90
C LEU A 646 31.26 -20.85 14.63
N ARG A 647 31.10 -21.55 13.51
CA ARG A 647 30.76 -20.96 12.21
C ARG A 647 29.43 -21.51 11.73
N ARG A 648 28.52 -20.62 11.34
CA ARG A 648 27.31 -21.01 10.62
C ARG A 648 27.68 -21.16 9.14
N LEU A 649 27.38 -22.31 8.56
CA LEU A 649 27.66 -22.63 7.16
C LEU A 649 26.37 -23.03 6.44
N ILE A 650 26.30 -22.72 5.15
CA ILE A 650 25.29 -23.28 4.25
C ILE A 650 25.94 -24.18 3.21
N ASP A 651 25.62 -25.46 3.25
CA ASP A 651 26.07 -26.44 2.27
C ASP A 651 25.04 -26.54 1.14
N VAL A 652 25.50 -26.44 -0.10
CA VAL A 652 24.70 -26.50 -1.32
C VAL A 652 25.09 -27.70 -2.20
N ALA A 653 25.95 -28.60 -1.73
CA ALA A 653 26.54 -29.68 -2.52
C ALA A 653 25.53 -30.73 -3.01
N GLY A 654 24.43 -30.94 -2.29
CA GLY A 654 23.33 -31.86 -2.64
C GLY A 654 23.69 -33.35 -2.70
N SER A 655 24.96 -33.72 -2.54
CA SER A 655 25.48 -35.08 -2.68
C SER A 655 26.90 -35.21 -2.11
N GLY A 656 27.35 -36.43 -1.82
CA GLY A 656 28.68 -36.71 -1.27
C GLY A 656 28.70 -36.91 0.26
N ARG A 657 29.87 -37.28 0.79
CA ARG A 657 30.04 -37.56 2.23
C ARG A 657 29.89 -36.33 3.10
N GLN A 658 30.42 -35.19 2.64
CA GLN A 658 30.30 -33.93 3.35
C GLN A 658 28.84 -33.49 3.43
N TRP A 659 28.12 -33.51 2.31
CA TRP A 659 26.68 -33.23 2.27
C TRP A 659 25.88 -34.08 3.25
N ALA A 660 26.16 -35.39 3.34
CA ALA A 660 25.47 -36.26 4.29
C ALA A 660 25.71 -35.86 5.76
N ALA A 661 26.92 -35.39 6.10
CA ALA A 661 27.23 -34.89 7.44
C ALA A 661 26.54 -33.54 7.72
N SER A 662 26.54 -32.62 6.75
CA SER A 662 25.83 -31.33 6.79
C SER A 662 24.32 -31.52 7.00
N VAL A 663 23.71 -32.48 6.30
CA VAL A 663 22.28 -32.85 6.44
C VAL A 663 21.98 -33.43 7.82
N ASP A 664 22.84 -34.30 8.37
CA ASP A 664 22.64 -34.85 9.71
C ASP A 664 22.77 -33.76 10.78
N ALA A 665 23.74 -32.85 10.65
CA ALA A 665 23.90 -31.69 11.53
C ALA A 665 22.68 -30.76 11.47
N HIS A 666 22.22 -30.41 10.27
CA HIS A 666 21.00 -29.62 10.06
C HIS A 666 19.77 -30.28 10.72
N ARG A 667 19.55 -31.59 10.47
CA ARG A 667 18.44 -32.34 11.07
C ARG A 667 18.52 -32.43 12.59
N ALA A 668 19.73 -32.46 13.16
CA ALA A 668 19.92 -32.43 14.60
C ALA A 668 19.51 -31.07 15.20
N GLU A 669 19.88 -29.96 14.53
CA GLU A 669 19.48 -28.61 14.92
C GLU A 669 17.96 -28.41 14.79
N ASP A 670 17.36 -28.84 13.67
CA ASP A 670 15.91 -28.82 13.43
C ASP A 670 15.15 -29.61 14.51
N ALA A 671 15.63 -30.81 14.86
CA ALA A 671 15.00 -31.63 15.90
C ALA A 671 15.00 -30.92 17.27
N GLY A 672 16.00 -30.07 17.53
CA GLY A 672 16.07 -29.20 18.70
C GLY A 672 15.11 -28.02 18.62
N GLU A 673 15.01 -27.37 17.45
CA GLU A 673 14.05 -26.30 17.21
C GLU A 673 12.59 -26.77 17.36
N GLU A 674 12.26 -27.98 16.89
CA GLU A 674 10.93 -28.58 17.07
C GLU A 674 10.56 -28.77 18.56
N LEU A 675 11.54 -29.06 19.43
CA LEU A 675 11.30 -29.10 20.89
C LEU A 675 11.02 -27.71 21.46
N ARG A 676 11.68 -26.67 20.94
CA ARG A 676 11.40 -25.27 21.30
C ARG A 676 10.03 -24.82 20.78
N LYS A 677 9.61 -25.23 19.57
CA LYS A 677 8.26 -25.01 19.05
C LYS A 677 7.20 -25.67 19.93
N LEU A 678 7.43 -26.90 20.40
CA LEU A 678 6.55 -27.54 21.37
C LEU A 678 6.46 -26.75 22.68
N TYR A 679 7.59 -26.28 23.22
CA TYR A 679 7.61 -25.45 24.43
C TYR A 679 6.80 -24.15 24.23
N VAL A 680 7.00 -23.44 23.12
CA VAL A 680 6.23 -22.24 22.77
C VAL A 680 4.75 -22.56 22.68
N ALA A 681 4.37 -23.60 21.93
CA ALA A 681 2.98 -23.98 21.67
C ALA A 681 2.23 -24.35 22.96
N LEU A 682 2.83 -25.15 23.84
CA LEU A 682 2.23 -25.53 25.13
C LEU A 682 2.03 -24.31 26.04
N THR A 683 3.03 -23.43 26.11
CA THR A 683 3.04 -22.28 27.05
C THR A 683 2.18 -21.09 26.61
N ARG A 684 1.40 -21.23 25.52
CA ARG A 684 0.40 -20.23 25.14
C ARG A 684 -0.87 -20.32 25.99
N ALA A 685 -1.16 -21.49 26.58
CA ALA A 685 -2.36 -21.73 27.36
C ALA A 685 -2.30 -21.07 28.75
N GLN A 686 -3.39 -20.43 29.15
CA GLN A 686 -3.57 -19.90 30.51
C GLN A 686 -4.16 -20.97 31.46
N SER A 687 -5.18 -21.71 31.03
CA SER A 687 -5.90 -22.67 31.90
C SER A 687 -5.89 -24.10 31.39
N GLN A 688 -6.04 -24.33 30.08
CA GLN A 688 -6.09 -25.68 29.52
C GLN A 688 -5.35 -25.83 28.19
N VAL A 689 -4.65 -26.95 28.02
CA VAL A 689 -4.09 -27.39 26.75
C VAL A 689 -4.52 -28.81 26.38
N VAL A 690 -4.90 -29.01 25.12
CA VAL A 690 -5.33 -30.31 24.57
C VAL A 690 -4.43 -30.69 23.41
N THR A 691 -3.82 -31.86 23.51
CA THR A 691 -2.93 -32.43 22.49
C THR A 691 -3.45 -33.79 22.05
N TRP A 692 -2.96 -34.27 20.91
CA TRP A 692 -3.24 -35.62 20.43
C TRP A 692 -1.98 -36.45 20.38
N TRP A 693 -2.16 -37.76 20.36
CA TRP A 693 -1.14 -38.71 19.96
C TRP A 693 -1.77 -39.78 19.06
N ALA A 694 -1.15 -40.06 17.93
CA ALA A 694 -1.55 -41.14 17.04
C ALA A 694 -0.30 -41.91 16.61
N PRO A 695 -0.39 -43.22 16.31
CA PRO A 695 0.74 -43.98 15.78
C PRO A 695 0.81 -43.89 14.24
N ASP A 696 1.25 -42.74 13.72
CA ASP A 696 1.39 -42.48 12.29
C ASP A 696 2.85 -42.50 11.80
N GLU A 697 3.05 -42.31 10.50
CA GLU A 697 4.36 -42.29 9.82
C GLU A 697 5.33 -41.20 10.30
N GLY A 698 4.84 -40.11 10.90
CA GLY A 698 5.66 -39.01 11.40
C GLY A 698 5.90 -39.05 12.92
N THR A 699 5.27 -39.97 13.63
CA THR A 699 5.20 -39.96 15.09
C THR A 699 6.57 -40.11 15.76
N GLU A 700 7.44 -40.97 15.22
CA GLU A 700 8.77 -41.25 15.79
C GLU A 700 9.67 -40.00 15.94
N LYS A 701 9.43 -38.97 15.11
CA LYS A 701 10.18 -37.71 15.07
C LYS A 701 9.43 -36.55 15.74
N GLY A 702 8.16 -36.71 16.09
CA GLY A 702 7.36 -35.62 16.64
C GLY A 702 7.83 -35.16 18.01
N ALA A 703 7.84 -33.85 18.24
CA ALA A 703 8.39 -33.25 19.46
C ALA A 703 7.67 -33.75 20.72
N LEU A 704 6.33 -33.78 20.71
CA LEU A 704 5.55 -34.27 21.86
C LEU A 704 5.81 -35.77 22.10
N HIS A 705 5.91 -36.57 21.03
CA HIS A 705 6.21 -37.99 21.14
C HIS A 705 7.61 -38.23 21.74
N ARG A 706 8.64 -37.52 21.24
CA ARG A 706 10.00 -37.60 21.77
C ARG A 706 10.06 -37.19 23.25
N MET A 707 9.28 -36.19 23.64
CA MET A 707 9.21 -35.73 25.03
C MET A 707 8.57 -36.75 25.98
N LEU A 708 7.50 -37.43 25.55
CA LEU A 708 6.73 -38.37 26.37
C LEU A 708 7.28 -39.81 26.34
N PHE A 709 7.77 -40.26 25.19
CA PHE A 709 8.18 -41.65 24.95
C PHE A 709 9.69 -41.81 24.76
N GLY A 710 10.37 -40.75 24.31
CA GLY A 710 11.82 -40.73 24.09
C GLY A 710 12.63 -40.22 25.28
N ARG A 711 11.98 -39.95 26.42
CA ARG A 711 12.63 -39.42 27.62
C ARG A 711 11.92 -39.91 28.89
N ARG A 712 12.67 -40.14 29.96
CA ARG A 712 12.09 -40.28 31.31
C ARG A 712 11.84 -38.90 31.91
N PRO A 713 10.62 -38.57 32.38
CA PRO A 713 10.36 -37.26 32.99
C PRO A 713 11.39 -36.89 34.07
N GLY A 714 11.90 -35.66 34.00
CA GLY A 714 12.95 -35.15 34.88
C GLY A 714 14.39 -35.38 34.42
N THR A 715 14.66 -36.10 33.32
CA THR A 715 16.03 -36.25 32.77
C THR A 715 16.34 -35.18 31.71
N ARG A 716 17.63 -34.94 31.43
CA ARG A 716 18.04 -33.89 30.46
C ARG A 716 17.88 -34.30 29.01
N ASP A 717 18.36 -35.48 28.66
CA ASP A 717 18.49 -35.89 27.27
C ASP A 717 17.14 -36.33 26.68
N VAL A 718 16.75 -35.68 25.57
CA VAL A 718 15.59 -36.05 24.75
C VAL A 718 16.11 -36.76 23.51
N LEU A 719 15.66 -37.98 23.23
CA LEU A 719 16.08 -38.70 22.03
C LEU A 719 15.67 -37.96 20.75
N ARG A 720 16.52 -38.01 19.72
CA ARG A 720 16.23 -37.44 18.40
C ARG A 720 15.11 -38.17 17.67
N VAL A 721 14.99 -39.48 17.89
CA VAL A 721 13.94 -40.34 17.35
C VAL A 721 13.53 -41.32 18.45
N ALA A 722 12.22 -41.53 18.64
CA ALA A 722 11.68 -42.47 19.61
C ALA A 722 10.82 -43.54 18.91
N PRO A 723 10.88 -44.82 19.33
CA PRO A 723 10.10 -45.88 18.70
C PRO A 723 8.60 -45.71 18.96
N VAL A 724 7.78 -45.80 17.91
CA VAL A 724 6.32 -45.77 18.01
C VAL A 724 5.83 -47.05 18.68
N GLN A 725 5.07 -46.91 19.76
CA GLN A 725 4.58 -48.02 20.56
C GLN A 725 3.27 -48.62 20.01
N THR A 726 2.90 -49.81 20.49
CA THR A 726 1.54 -50.35 20.31
C THR A 726 0.53 -49.51 21.06
N ASP A 727 -0.76 -49.61 20.71
CA ASP A 727 -1.80 -48.76 21.31
C ASP A 727 -1.93 -49.00 22.82
N GLU A 728 -1.86 -50.26 23.26
CA GLU A 728 -1.88 -50.65 24.67
C GLU A 728 -0.66 -50.10 25.41
N ARG A 729 0.53 -50.29 24.82
CA ARG A 729 1.77 -49.85 25.46
C ARG A 729 1.86 -48.34 25.54
N ALA A 730 1.40 -47.63 24.51
CA ALA A 730 1.33 -46.19 24.52
C ALA A 730 0.40 -45.68 25.64
N ARG A 731 -0.76 -46.31 25.80
CA ARG A 731 -1.72 -46.00 26.87
C ARG A 731 -1.13 -46.22 28.27
N GLU A 732 -0.46 -47.35 28.49
CA GLU A 732 0.23 -47.64 29.75
C GLU A 732 1.28 -46.59 30.10
N ILE A 733 2.07 -46.15 29.12
CA ILE A 733 3.10 -45.13 29.31
C ILE A 733 2.46 -43.80 29.69
N LEU A 734 1.44 -43.35 28.96
CA LEU A 734 0.73 -42.10 29.26
C LEU A 734 0.11 -42.12 30.66
N GLN A 735 -0.57 -43.22 31.04
CA GLN A 735 -1.13 -43.40 32.38
C GLN A 735 -0.05 -43.45 33.49
N THR A 736 1.12 -44.01 33.18
CA THR A 736 2.27 -44.02 34.10
C THR A 736 2.84 -42.61 34.29
N ILE A 737 2.94 -41.83 33.21
CA ILE A 737 3.38 -40.42 33.27
C ILE A 737 2.40 -39.59 34.08
N GLU A 738 1.09 -39.78 33.88
CA GLU A 738 0.04 -39.11 34.65
C GLU A 738 0.13 -39.44 36.14
N ARG A 739 0.18 -40.73 36.48
CA ARG A 739 0.12 -41.21 37.88
C ARG A 739 1.42 -40.95 38.65
N ASP A 740 2.57 -41.25 38.07
CA ASP A 740 3.84 -41.31 38.81
C ASP A 740 4.62 -39.99 38.75
N TYR A 741 4.38 -39.17 37.72
CA TYR A 741 5.08 -37.88 37.53
C TYR A 741 4.13 -36.69 37.54
N GLY A 742 2.82 -36.90 37.60
CA GLY A 742 1.83 -35.83 37.54
C GLY A 742 1.74 -35.19 36.16
N GLY A 743 2.12 -35.89 35.08
CA GLY A 743 2.06 -35.38 33.70
C GLY A 743 0.65 -35.30 33.10
N PRO A 744 0.50 -35.15 31.78
CA PRO A 744 -0.80 -34.93 31.13
C PRO A 744 -1.78 -36.08 31.36
N ALA A 745 -3.07 -35.76 31.43
CA ALA A 745 -4.15 -36.72 31.54
C ALA A 745 -4.34 -37.48 30.22
N ALA A 746 -4.39 -38.81 30.28
CA ALA A 746 -4.55 -39.66 29.11
C ALA A 746 -6.03 -39.96 28.83
N GLU A 747 -6.49 -39.69 27.61
CA GLU A 747 -7.86 -39.98 27.16
C GLU A 747 -7.88 -40.59 25.75
N LEU A 748 -8.96 -41.28 25.41
CA LEU A 748 -9.18 -41.76 24.03
C LEU A 748 -9.91 -40.69 23.21
N ALA A 749 -9.47 -40.48 21.98
CA ALA A 749 -10.20 -39.67 21.01
C ALA A 749 -11.55 -40.34 20.69
N THR A 750 -12.62 -39.55 20.55
CA THR A 750 -13.97 -40.05 20.25
C THR A 750 -14.65 -39.19 19.20
N THR A 751 -15.41 -39.81 18.28
CA THR A 751 -16.21 -39.03 17.34
C THR A 751 -17.59 -38.70 17.89
N SER A 752 -17.77 -37.45 18.32
CA SER A 752 -19.09 -36.86 18.58
C SER A 752 -19.75 -36.38 17.28
N ARG A 753 -21.07 -36.49 17.16
CA ARG A 753 -21.89 -35.95 16.04
C ARG A 753 -22.67 -34.68 16.40
N VAL A 754 -22.43 -34.10 17.58
CA VAL A 754 -23.15 -32.91 18.06
C VAL A 754 -22.78 -31.67 17.23
N GLU A 755 -23.77 -30.87 16.85
CA GLU A 755 -23.61 -29.56 16.19
C GLU A 755 -23.81 -28.45 17.23
N LEU A 756 -23.14 -27.31 17.06
CA LEU A 756 -23.27 -26.18 17.96
C LEU A 756 -24.69 -25.61 17.89
N SER A 757 -25.29 -25.30 19.05
CA SER A 757 -26.60 -24.65 19.09
C SER A 757 -26.49 -23.23 18.52
N VAL A 758 -27.29 -22.89 17.49
CA VAL A 758 -27.30 -21.54 16.90
C VAL A 758 -27.90 -20.55 17.90
N PRO A 759 -27.25 -19.43 18.23
CA PRO A 759 -27.85 -18.40 19.09
C PRO A 759 -29.13 -17.84 18.46
N ASP A 760 -30.13 -17.52 19.28
CA ASP A 760 -31.32 -16.78 18.83
C ASP A 760 -30.87 -15.47 18.17
N ARG A 761 -31.26 -15.27 16.90
CA ARG A 761 -30.99 -14.02 16.17
C ARG A 761 -31.90 -12.93 16.71
N ASP A 762 -31.34 -11.74 16.93
CA ASP A 762 -32.13 -10.54 17.24
C ASP A 762 -32.87 -10.10 15.97
N ASP A 763 -34.14 -10.50 15.84
CA ASP A 763 -34.99 -10.23 14.68
C ASP A 763 -35.54 -8.79 14.65
N GLN A 764 -34.90 -7.85 15.36
CA GLN A 764 -35.32 -6.45 15.33
C GLN A 764 -35.16 -5.87 13.92
N PRO A 765 -36.23 -5.30 13.33
CA PRO A 765 -36.15 -4.68 12.01
C PRO A 765 -35.26 -3.44 12.07
N LEU A 766 -34.16 -3.47 11.32
CA LEU A 766 -33.28 -2.31 11.13
C LEU A 766 -33.79 -1.46 9.95
N ALA A 767 -33.67 -0.13 10.07
CA ALA A 767 -33.98 0.80 8.99
C ALA A 767 -32.84 1.82 8.83
N ALA A 768 -32.46 2.10 7.57
CA ALA A 768 -31.50 3.15 7.25
C ALA A 768 -32.17 4.53 7.37
N ARG A 769 -31.40 5.55 7.78
CA ARG A 769 -31.87 6.95 7.73
C ARG A 769 -31.99 7.38 6.27
N VAL A 770 -33.11 8.02 5.91
CA VAL A 770 -33.35 8.56 4.58
C VAL A 770 -32.75 9.97 4.49
N PHE A 771 -32.01 10.25 3.42
CA PHE A 771 -31.53 11.60 3.12
C PHE A 771 -32.63 12.38 2.38
N ASP A 772 -33.23 13.36 3.05
CA ASP A 772 -34.40 14.13 2.57
C ASP A 772 -34.04 15.48 1.92
N ARG A 773 -32.74 15.75 1.77
CA ARG A 773 -32.21 16.98 1.15
C ARG A 773 -31.85 16.74 -0.31
N HIS A 774 -31.97 17.79 -1.12
CA HIS A 774 -31.46 17.80 -2.48
C HIS A 774 -30.01 18.32 -2.50
N VAL A 775 -29.12 17.66 -3.24
CA VAL A 775 -27.74 18.13 -3.45
C VAL A 775 -27.72 18.91 -4.76
N ASP A 776 -27.34 20.19 -4.69
CA ASP A 776 -27.15 21.01 -5.87
C ASP A 776 -25.90 20.55 -6.63
N THR A 777 -26.11 19.93 -7.80
CA THR A 777 -25.05 19.47 -8.70
C THR A 777 -24.83 20.41 -9.89
N GLU A 778 -25.57 21.51 -9.98
CA GLU A 778 -25.57 22.44 -11.13
C GLU A 778 -24.68 23.66 -10.88
N TRP A 779 -24.52 24.09 -9.62
CA TRP A 779 -23.59 25.16 -9.26
C TRP A 779 -22.13 24.73 -9.51
N ARG A 780 -21.42 25.45 -10.39
CA ARG A 780 -20.01 25.16 -10.71
C ARG A 780 -19.19 26.43 -10.95
N ARG A 781 -17.88 26.30 -10.78
CA ARG A 781 -16.90 27.21 -11.40
C ARG A 781 -16.49 26.59 -12.73
N THR A 782 -16.81 27.24 -13.83
CA THR A 782 -16.57 26.73 -15.20
C THR A 782 -15.69 27.69 -15.98
N SER A 783 -15.07 27.21 -17.07
CA SER A 783 -14.43 28.04 -18.10
C SER A 783 -15.23 27.98 -19.41
N TYR A 784 -14.79 28.70 -20.43
CA TYR A 784 -15.29 28.56 -21.79
C TYR A 784 -15.17 27.10 -22.29
N SER A 785 -13.99 26.50 -22.23
CA SER A 785 -13.79 25.08 -22.54
C SER A 785 -14.64 24.13 -21.68
N GLY A 786 -14.82 24.44 -20.39
CA GLY A 786 -15.72 23.68 -19.51
C GLY A 786 -17.20 23.68 -19.98
N LEU A 787 -17.63 24.71 -20.71
CA LEU A 787 -18.97 24.79 -21.31
C LEU A 787 -19.08 23.99 -22.61
N ILE A 788 -18.00 23.91 -23.40
CA ILE A 788 -17.97 23.21 -24.69
C ILE A 788 -17.70 21.70 -24.54
N ARG A 789 -16.97 21.28 -23.48
CA ARG A 789 -16.54 19.88 -23.24
C ARG A 789 -17.65 18.82 -23.26
N VAL A 790 -18.91 19.22 -23.05
CA VAL A 790 -20.07 18.30 -23.05
C VAL A 790 -20.42 17.84 -24.47
N GLU A 791 -20.11 18.65 -25.50
CA GLU A 791 -20.22 18.26 -26.91
C GLU A 791 -19.06 17.34 -27.32
N GLU A 792 -17.84 17.63 -26.88
CA GLU A 792 -16.67 16.79 -27.12
C GLU A 792 -16.79 15.40 -26.49
N GLN A 793 -17.34 15.27 -25.27
CA GLN A 793 -17.58 13.97 -24.63
C GLN A 793 -18.68 13.13 -25.30
N ALA A 794 -19.59 13.74 -26.07
CA ALA A 794 -20.60 13.03 -26.83
C ALA A 794 -20.02 12.36 -28.10
N ILE A 795 -18.85 12.83 -28.55
CA ILE A 795 -18.07 12.27 -29.64
C ILE A 795 -16.94 11.45 -28.99
N ALA A 796 -17.00 10.12 -29.05
CA ALA A 796 -16.08 9.26 -28.30
C ALA A 796 -14.60 9.49 -28.67
N SER A 797 -13.89 10.34 -27.92
CA SER A 797 -12.43 10.47 -27.95
C SER A 797 -11.79 9.70 -26.80
N SER A 798 -10.59 9.20 -27.06
CA SER A 798 -9.97 8.09 -26.32
C SER A 798 -8.80 8.54 -25.46
N GLU A 799 -8.87 9.64 -24.69
CA GLU A 799 -7.84 9.93 -23.67
C GLU A 799 -8.27 11.05 -22.70
N PRO A 800 -7.88 10.99 -21.41
CA PRO A 800 -8.09 12.10 -20.48
C PRO A 800 -7.01 13.16 -20.67
N GLU A 801 -7.33 14.23 -21.38
CA GLU A 801 -6.44 15.39 -21.49
C GLU A 801 -6.33 16.14 -20.15
N LEU A 802 -5.09 16.44 -19.78
CA LEU A 802 -4.76 17.41 -18.72
C LEU A 802 -5.48 18.73 -19.03
N PRO A 803 -6.07 19.43 -18.05
CA PRO A 803 -6.54 20.78 -18.28
C PRO A 803 -5.32 21.68 -18.50
N GLY A 804 -4.93 21.87 -19.76
CA GLY A 804 -3.99 22.88 -20.20
C GLY A 804 -4.61 24.27 -20.07
N LYS A 805 -3.76 25.30 -20.16
CA LYS A 805 -4.21 26.70 -20.25
C LYS A 805 -4.94 26.99 -21.58
N ASP A 806 -4.68 26.18 -22.62
CA ASP A 806 -5.20 26.41 -23.98
C ASP A 806 -6.30 25.43 -24.39
N ASP A 807 -7.30 26.01 -25.05
CA ASP A 807 -8.49 25.35 -25.60
C ASP A 807 -8.29 24.97 -27.08
N GLU A 808 -7.06 24.59 -27.47
CA GLU A 808 -6.71 24.19 -28.84
C GLU A 808 -6.88 22.67 -29.02
N SER A 809 -7.62 22.25 -30.05
CA SER A 809 -7.79 20.85 -30.42
C SER A 809 -6.51 20.26 -31.05
N GLY A 810 -6.25 18.97 -30.79
CA GLY A 810 -5.07 18.24 -31.28
C GLY A 810 -5.03 18.03 -32.80
N GLU A 811 -3.91 17.52 -33.31
CA GLU A 811 -3.66 17.32 -34.76
C GLU A 811 -4.72 16.48 -35.50
N ASP A 812 -5.49 15.65 -34.77
CA ASP A 812 -6.52 14.76 -35.32
C ASP A 812 -7.90 15.44 -35.54
N ASP A 813 -8.09 16.67 -35.05
CA ASP A 813 -9.36 17.43 -35.10
C ASP A 813 -9.37 18.54 -36.17
N ALA A 814 -8.53 18.44 -37.20
CA ALA A 814 -8.64 19.32 -38.36
C ALA A 814 -10.04 19.16 -38.99
N PRO A 815 -10.76 20.26 -39.31
CA PRO A 815 -12.09 20.15 -39.88
C PRO A 815 -12.04 19.29 -41.16
N PRO A 816 -12.98 18.33 -41.35
CA PRO A 816 -13.03 17.56 -42.58
C PRO A 816 -13.19 18.53 -43.76
N VAL A 817 -12.40 18.30 -44.81
CA VAL A 817 -12.47 19.06 -46.06
C VAL A 817 -13.90 18.95 -46.60
N VAL A 818 -14.70 20.00 -46.44
CA VAL A 818 -16.00 20.08 -47.08
C VAL A 818 -15.74 20.37 -48.56
N GLU A 819 -16.20 19.49 -49.45
CA GLU A 819 -16.20 19.76 -50.90
C GLU A 819 -16.89 21.10 -51.16
N LEU A 820 -16.13 22.07 -51.65
CA LEU A 820 -16.60 23.40 -51.99
C LEU A 820 -17.71 23.29 -53.06
N VAL A 821 -18.90 23.80 -52.74
CA VAL A 821 -19.82 24.29 -53.76
C VAL A 821 -19.14 25.50 -54.41
N GLU A 822 -19.00 25.46 -55.73
CA GLU A 822 -18.36 26.49 -56.56
C GLU A 822 -18.77 27.91 -56.13
N THR A 823 -17.88 28.63 -55.46
CA THR A 823 -17.96 30.09 -55.34
C THR A 823 -17.49 30.72 -56.66
N PRO A 824 -18.15 31.77 -57.15
CA PRO A 824 -17.82 32.41 -58.43
C PRO A 824 -16.47 33.15 -58.34
N ALA A 825 -15.81 33.24 -59.52
CA ALA A 825 -14.58 33.96 -59.92
C ALA A 825 -13.71 34.69 -58.85
N PRO A 826 -12.37 34.60 -58.97
CA PRO A 826 -11.44 35.14 -57.98
C PRO A 826 -11.64 36.64 -57.74
N VAL A 827 -11.87 36.99 -56.48
CA VAL A 827 -11.70 38.34 -55.97
C VAL A 827 -10.19 38.63 -55.96
N GLY A 828 -9.76 39.78 -56.47
CA GLY A 828 -8.34 40.15 -56.49
C GLY A 828 -7.75 40.12 -55.08
N GLY A 829 -6.62 39.42 -54.90
CA GLY A 829 -5.91 39.27 -53.62
C GLY A 829 -5.63 37.82 -53.22
N VAL A 830 -6.43 36.84 -53.67
CA VAL A 830 -6.26 35.42 -53.29
C VAL A 830 -5.06 34.75 -54.00
N ASP A 831 -4.77 35.12 -55.26
CA ASP A 831 -3.61 34.60 -56.00
C ASP A 831 -2.27 35.02 -55.36
N GLU A 832 -2.18 36.27 -54.87
CA GLU A 832 -0.99 36.77 -54.16
C GLU A 832 -0.81 36.07 -52.80
N ALA A 833 -1.92 35.67 -52.15
CA ALA A 833 -1.90 34.93 -50.90
C ALA A 833 -1.47 33.47 -51.04
N ALA A 834 -1.65 32.87 -52.22
CA ALA A 834 -1.23 31.51 -52.51
C ALA A 834 0.30 31.39 -52.69
N ASP A 835 0.97 32.50 -53.04
CA ASP A 835 2.42 32.53 -53.27
C ASP A 835 3.25 32.90 -52.02
N LEU A 836 2.61 33.38 -50.94
CA LEU A 836 3.30 33.76 -49.70
C LEU A 836 3.29 32.62 -48.67
N ALA A 837 4.46 32.03 -48.40
CA ALA A 837 4.63 30.97 -47.42
C ALA A 837 4.49 31.47 -45.98
N SER A 838 3.85 30.67 -45.11
CA SER A 838 3.75 30.97 -43.68
C SER A 838 5.12 30.87 -42.99
N PRO A 839 5.53 31.87 -42.17
CA PRO A 839 6.76 31.80 -41.37
C PRO A 839 6.81 30.62 -40.37
N MET A 840 5.64 30.07 -40.00
CA MET A 840 5.49 28.95 -39.06
C MET A 840 5.18 27.61 -39.76
N ALA A 841 5.52 27.46 -41.04
CA ALA A 841 5.20 26.26 -41.82
C ALA A 841 5.81 24.97 -41.26
N ASP A 842 7.05 25.05 -40.77
CA ASP A 842 7.81 23.90 -40.29
C ASP A 842 7.78 23.73 -38.76
N LEU A 843 6.99 24.54 -38.05
CA LEU A 843 6.87 24.48 -36.58
C LEU A 843 5.76 23.52 -36.14
N PRO A 844 5.95 22.80 -35.01
CA PRO A 844 4.99 21.81 -34.50
C PRO A 844 3.61 22.43 -34.19
N ALA A 845 2.57 21.61 -34.12
CA ALA A 845 1.20 22.02 -33.76
C ALA A 845 0.76 21.42 -32.42
N GLY A 846 -0.41 21.85 -31.94
CA GLY A 846 -1.06 21.34 -30.73
C GLY A 846 -0.92 22.24 -29.50
N ALA A 847 -1.74 21.98 -28.48
CA ALA A 847 -1.92 22.85 -27.32
C ALA A 847 -0.62 23.20 -26.57
N GLY A 848 0.33 22.26 -26.45
CA GLY A 848 1.62 22.53 -25.81
C GLY A 848 2.47 23.56 -26.56
N PHE A 849 2.39 23.56 -27.90
CA PHE A 849 3.05 24.57 -28.73
C PHE A 849 2.30 25.90 -28.71
N GLY A 850 0.96 25.88 -28.68
CA GLY A 850 0.12 27.05 -28.44
C GLY A 850 0.55 27.80 -27.17
N SER A 851 0.66 27.08 -26.05
CA SER A 851 1.01 27.67 -24.75
C SER A 851 2.40 28.31 -24.75
N LEU A 852 3.35 27.71 -25.48
CA LEU A 852 4.68 28.29 -25.69
C LEU A 852 4.61 29.63 -26.43
N VAL A 853 3.84 29.71 -27.52
CA VAL A 853 3.69 30.94 -28.31
C VAL A 853 2.99 32.03 -27.50
N HIS A 854 1.92 31.69 -26.78
CA HIS A 854 1.21 32.64 -25.91
C HIS A 854 2.14 33.22 -24.84
N ALA A 855 2.90 32.37 -24.14
CA ALA A 855 3.84 32.82 -23.12
C ALA A 855 4.97 33.72 -23.68
N ILE A 856 5.41 33.49 -24.92
CA ILE A 856 6.39 34.37 -25.59
C ILE A 856 5.75 35.74 -25.88
N LEU A 857 4.55 35.76 -26.48
CA LEU A 857 3.85 37.00 -26.84
C LEU A 857 3.40 37.80 -25.61
N GLU A 858 3.07 37.12 -24.51
CA GLU A 858 2.74 37.75 -23.24
C GLU A 858 3.93 38.57 -22.72
N HIS A 859 5.16 38.08 -22.83
CA HIS A 859 6.32 38.75 -22.21
C HIS A 859 7.15 39.61 -23.16
N ALA A 860 7.00 39.45 -24.48
CA ALA A 860 7.77 40.20 -25.47
C ALA A 860 7.49 41.71 -25.41
N ASP A 861 8.57 42.52 -25.36
CA ASP A 861 8.49 43.98 -25.41
C ASP A 861 8.56 44.52 -26.86
N PRO A 862 7.46 45.04 -27.43
CA PRO A 862 7.46 45.66 -28.76
C PRO A 862 8.34 46.91 -28.87
N ASP A 863 8.64 47.60 -27.76
CA ASP A 863 9.49 48.79 -27.75
C ASP A 863 11.00 48.45 -27.64
N ALA A 864 11.36 47.15 -27.62
CA ALA A 864 12.74 46.71 -27.58
C ALA A 864 13.55 47.23 -28.78
N SER A 865 14.80 47.66 -28.53
CA SER A 865 15.68 48.20 -29.58
C SER A 865 16.01 47.18 -30.68
N ASP A 866 15.94 45.89 -30.35
CA ASP A 866 16.04 44.76 -31.28
C ASP A 866 14.98 43.72 -30.90
N LEU A 867 13.83 43.77 -31.57
CA LEU A 867 12.68 42.90 -31.29
C LEU A 867 12.98 41.42 -31.54
N ARG A 868 13.85 41.09 -32.52
CA ARG A 868 14.24 39.70 -32.76
C ARG A 868 15.02 39.14 -31.58
N LEU A 869 15.94 39.93 -31.03
CA LEU A 869 16.74 39.53 -29.86
C LEU A 869 15.86 39.37 -28.62
N GLU A 870 14.88 40.26 -28.42
CA GLU A 870 13.88 40.12 -27.35
C GLU A 870 13.05 38.84 -27.50
N LEU A 871 12.51 38.55 -28.68
CA LEU A 871 11.74 37.33 -28.95
C LEU A 871 12.56 36.06 -28.72
N ARG A 872 13.84 36.05 -29.13
CA ARG A 872 14.76 34.94 -28.88
C ARG A 872 14.99 34.73 -27.37
N ALA A 873 15.21 35.81 -26.63
CA ALA A 873 15.41 35.73 -25.19
C ALA A 873 14.16 35.16 -24.47
N ARG A 874 12.96 35.57 -24.89
CA ARG A 874 11.70 35.01 -24.37
C ARG A 874 11.50 33.55 -24.79
N ALA A 875 11.81 33.19 -26.03
CA ALA A 875 11.74 31.80 -26.46
C ALA A 875 12.68 30.89 -25.66
N GLU A 876 13.92 31.32 -25.38
CA GLU A 876 14.87 30.56 -24.55
C GLU A 876 14.40 30.40 -23.09
N GLU A 877 13.74 31.41 -22.54
CA GLU A 877 13.11 31.36 -21.22
C GLU A 877 11.95 30.37 -21.20
N GLN A 878 11.02 30.47 -22.16
CA GLN A 878 9.78 29.70 -22.18
C GLN A 878 9.96 28.23 -22.58
N LEU A 879 10.94 27.89 -23.43
CA LEU A 879 11.26 26.51 -23.81
C LEU A 879 11.66 25.62 -22.61
N ARG A 880 12.05 26.21 -21.47
CA ARG A 880 12.34 25.47 -20.22
C ARG A 880 11.09 24.93 -19.55
N TRP A 881 9.96 25.59 -19.78
CA TRP A 881 8.65 25.28 -19.19
C TRP A 881 7.76 24.53 -20.17
N TRP A 882 7.86 24.87 -21.46
CA TRP A 882 7.09 24.29 -22.55
C TRP A 882 8.04 23.69 -23.62
N PRO A 883 8.54 22.46 -23.41
CA PRO A 883 9.44 21.83 -24.37
C PRO A 883 8.74 21.59 -25.71
N ALA A 884 9.36 22.06 -26.80
CA ALA A 884 8.89 21.85 -28.17
C ALA A 884 10.05 21.50 -29.09
N GLU A 885 9.76 20.84 -30.22
CA GLU A 885 10.73 20.53 -31.28
C GLU A 885 11.06 21.78 -32.13
N ALA A 886 11.49 22.86 -31.48
CA ALA A 886 11.91 24.11 -32.11
C ALA A 886 12.99 24.80 -31.28
N THR A 887 13.94 25.46 -31.95
CA THR A 887 14.96 26.27 -31.29
C THR A 887 14.46 27.68 -31.00
N ALA A 888 15.06 28.36 -30.02
CA ALA A 888 14.74 29.75 -29.71
C ALA A 888 14.97 30.70 -30.91
N ASP A 889 15.94 30.38 -31.78
CA ASP A 889 16.20 31.12 -33.01
C ASP A 889 15.09 30.94 -34.05
N GLU A 890 14.64 29.69 -34.28
CA GLU A 890 13.53 29.39 -35.19
C GLU A 890 12.22 30.04 -34.73
N LEU A 891 11.94 30.01 -33.42
CA LEU A 891 10.76 30.67 -32.83
C LEU A 891 10.82 32.19 -33.00
N ALA A 892 11.96 32.81 -32.72
CA ALA A 892 12.13 34.26 -32.86
C ALA A 892 11.97 34.71 -34.32
N ASP A 893 12.54 33.95 -35.27
CA ASP A 893 12.46 34.25 -36.70
C ASP A 893 11.03 34.07 -37.23
N ALA A 894 10.29 33.07 -36.75
CA ALA A 894 8.91 32.84 -37.13
C ALA A 894 7.92 33.84 -36.48
N LEU A 895 8.21 34.33 -35.26
CA LEU A 895 7.36 35.28 -34.54
C LEU A 895 7.63 36.76 -34.90
N LEU A 896 8.75 37.07 -35.54
CA LEU A 896 9.08 38.46 -35.88
C LEU A 896 8.10 39.07 -36.90
N PRO A 897 7.72 38.37 -38.01
CA PRO A 897 6.81 38.94 -39.01
C PRO A 897 5.43 39.31 -38.46
N LEU A 898 4.86 38.53 -37.53
CA LEU A 898 3.52 38.81 -36.99
C LEU A 898 3.43 40.20 -36.32
N HIS A 899 4.52 40.71 -35.75
CA HIS A 899 4.55 42.02 -35.11
C HIS A 899 4.46 43.18 -36.13
N ALA A 900 4.75 42.90 -37.40
CA ALA A 900 4.73 43.83 -38.51
C ALA A 900 3.53 43.64 -39.45
N THR A 901 2.70 42.60 -39.24
CA THR A 901 1.43 42.42 -39.95
C THR A 901 0.38 43.44 -39.48
N SER A 902 -0.34 44.04 -40.43
CA SER A 902 -1.48 44.92 -40.16
C SER A 902 -2.55 44.16 -39.35
N LEU A 903 -3.11 44.79 -38.31
CA LEU A 903 -4.26 44.25 -37.56
C LEU A 903 -5.60 44.59 -38.21
N GLY A 904 -5.58 45.17 -39.41
CA GLY A 904 -6.77 45.48 -40.19
C GLY A 904 -7.56 46.72 -39.69
N PRO A 905 -8.77 46.93 -40.23
CA PRO A 905 -9.51 48.17 -40.06
C PRO A 905 -9.94 48.49 -38.62
N LEU A 906 -10.23 47.48 -37.79
CA LEU A 906 -10.64 47.70 -36.39
C LEU A 906 -9.53 48.31 -35.54
N ALA A 907 -8.27 48.11 -35.92
CA ALA A 907 -7.09 48.67 -35.28
C ALA A 907 -6.53 49.91 -36.00
N ASP A 908 -7.30 50.53 -36.92
CA ASP A 908 -6.85 51.64 -37.76
C ASP A 908 -5.58 51.31 -38.60
N GLY A 909 -5.39 50.03 -38.95
CA GLY A 909 -4.23 49.54 -39.71
C GLY A 909 -2.92 49.46 -38.90
N LEU A 910 -2.97 49.65 -37.57
CA LEU A 910 -1.81 49.47 -36.70
C LEU A 910 -1.36 48.00 -36.68
N THR A 911 -0.07 47.78 -36.44
CA THR A 911 0.49 46.45 -36.18
C THR A 911 0.63 46.18 -34.68
N LEU A 912 0.78 44.92 -34.27
CA LEU A 912 1.10 44.61 -32.87
C LEU A 912 2.34 45.38 -32.41
N GLY A 913 3.41 45.38 -33.19
CA GLY A 913 4.67 46.08 -32.87
C GLY A 913 4.53 47.60 -32.66
N GLN A 914 3.46 48.23 -33.13
CA GLN A 914 3.20 49.66 -32.95
C GLN A 914 2.42 49.99 -31.66
N ILE A 915 1.91 48.98 -30.96
CA ILE A 915 1.13 49.14 -29.72
C ILE A 915 2.04 48.80 -28.53
N PRO A 916 2.48 49.79 -27.73
CA PRO A 916 3.44 49.57 -26.64
C PRO A 916 2.81 48.83 -25.46
N LEU A 917 3.62 48.21 -24.58
CA LEU A 917 3.13 47.43 -23.43
C LEU A 917 2.18 48.19 -22.49
N ARG A 918 2.37 49.50 -22.33
CA ARG A 918 1.49 50.35 -21.49
C ARG A 918 0.04 50.42 -22.00
N ASP A 919 -0.18 50.05 -23.26
CA ASP A 919 -1.46 50.02 -23.95
C ASP A 919 -1.93 48.56 -24.19
N ARG A 920 -1.33 47.59 -23.50
CA ARG A 920 -1.73 46.17 -23.51
C ARG A 920 -2.02 45.69 -22.08
N LEU A 921 -3.25 45.23 -21.82
CA LEU A 921 -3.51 44.35 -20.67
C LEU A 921 -3.31 42.92 -21.14
N ARG A 922 -2.25 42.27 -20.70
CA ARG A 922 -1.85 40.92 -21.13
C ARG A 922 -2.29 39.91 -20.07
N GLU A 923 -2.78 38.75 -20.49
CA GLU A 923 -3.39 37.72 -19.63
C GLU A 923 -4.35 38.36 -18.60
N LEU A 924 -5.42 38.99 -19.08
CA LEU A 924 -6.44 39.54 -18.19
C LEU A 924 -7.28 38.39 -17.59
N ASP A 925 -6.84 37.89 -16.44
CA ASP A 925 -7.60 36.92 -15.66
C ASP A 925 -8.91 37.54 -15.14
N PHE A 926 -9.98 36.77 -15.24
CA PHE A 926 -11.29 37.16 -14.73
C PHE A 926 -12.03 36.01 -14.07
N GLU A 927 -12.93 36.38 -13.14
CA GLU A 927 -13.98 35.52 -12.63
C GLU A 927 -15.27 36.36 -12.57
N ILE A 928 -16.30 35.95 -13.30
CA ILE A 928 -17.60 36.65 -13.34
C ILE A 928 -18.72 35.73 -12.86
N PRO A 929 -19.71 36.24 -12.10
CA PRO A 929 -20.84 35.43 -11.69
C PRO A 929 -21.72 35.08 -12.89
N LEU A 930 -22.21 33.83 -12.93
CA LEU A 930 -23.22 33.35 -13.87
C LEU A 930 -24.58 33.30 -13.17
N ALA A 931 -25.57 33.96 -13.77
CA ALA A 931 -26.93 34.12 -13.29
C ALA A 931 -27.03 34.61 -11.83
N GLY A 932 -26.14 35.50 -11.40
CA GLY A 932 -26.10 36.06 -10.05
C GLY A 932 -25.22 35.30 -9.04
N GLY A 933 -24.48 34.28 -9.47
CA GLY A 933 -23.47 33.60 -8.66
C GLY A 933 -24.04 32.98 -7.38
N ASP A 934 -23.45 33.30 -6.23
CA ASP A 934 -23.90 32.79 -4.92
C ASP A 934 -25.24 33.37 -4.46
N LEU A 935 -25.61 34.56 -4.94
CA LEU A 935 -26.87 35.24 -4.57
C LEU A 935 -28.09 34.59 -5.23
N ALA A 936 -27.88 33.73 -6.22
CA ALA A 936 -28.94 32.94 -6.86
C ALA A 936 -29.30 31.66 -6.09
N ARG A 937 -28.64 31.36 -4.96
CA ARG A 937 -28.95 30.18 -4.11
C ARG A 937 -30.37 30.20 -3.52
N ASP A 938 -30.96 31.39 -3.36
CA ASP A 938 -32.30 31.57 -2.77
C ASP A 938 -33.44 31.66 -3.81
N ARG A 939 -33.14 31.49 -5.12
CA ARG A 939 -34.16 31.46 -6.18
C ARG A 939 -35.08 30.25 -6.00
N ARG A 940 -36.40 30.46 -6.08
CA ARG A 940 -37.39 29.40 -5.81
C ARG A 940 -37.51 28.49 -7.03
N ALA A 941 -37.90 27.23 -6.81
CA ALA A 941 -38.29 26.33 -7.90
C ALA A 941 -39.40 26.99 -8.74
N GLY A 942 -39.07 27.43 -9.96
CA GLY A 942 -39.95 28.19 -10.85
C GLY A 942 -39.36 29.48 -11.42
N ASP A 943 -38.25 30.00 -10.87
CA ASP A 943 -37.49 31.09 -11.51
C ASP A 943 -36.81 30.56 -12.78
N ALA A 944 -36.83 31.32 -13.88
CA ALA A 944 -36.25 30.89 -15.15
C ALA A 944 -34.74 30.66 -15.00
N GLU A 945 -34.33 29.41 -15.22
CA GLU A 945 -32.93 28.98 -15.20
C GLU A 945 -32.25 29.45 -16.48
N VAL A 946 -31.18 30.23 -16.36
CA VAL A 946 -30.42 30.72 -17.51
C VAL A 946 -29.56 29.59 -18.08
N ARG A 947 -29.73 29.31 -19.37
CA ARG A 947 -29.02 28.27 -20.12
C ARG A 947 -28.27 28.90 -21.28
N LEU A 948 -27.29 28.17 -21.83
CA LEU A 948 -26.54 28.65 -23.01
C LEU A 948 -27.44 28.98 -24.21
N ARG A 949 -28.57 28.28 -24.37
CA ARG A 949 -29.53 28.58 -25.44
C ARG A 949 -30.13 29.98 -25.38
N ASP A 950 -30.16 30.60 -24.21
CA ASP A 950 -30.77 31.92 -24.01
C ASP A 950 -29.91 33.04 -24.62
N LEU A 951 -28.67 32.75 -25.01
CA LEU A 951 -27.84 33.65 -25.79
C LEU A 951 -28.31 33.75 -27.25
N ALA A 952 -28.87 32.66 -27.82
CA ALA A 952 -29.25 32.61 -29.24
C ALA A 952 -30.28 33.68 -29.67
N PRO A 953 -31.34 33.98 -28.88
CA PRO A 953 -32.24 35.10 -29.16
C PRO A 953 -31.53 36.47 -29.22
N ALA A 954 -30.56 36.71 -28.34
CA ALA A 954 -29.81 37.97 -28.32
C ALA A 954 -28.98 38.14 -29.60
N LEU A 955 -28.30 37.07 -30.05
CA LEU A 955 -27.57 37.06 -31.32
C LEU A 955 -28.49 37.39 -32.50
N ARG A 956 -29.62 36.68 -32.62
CA ARG A 956 -30.59 36.91 -33.73
C ARG A 956 -31.23 38.29 -33.71
N THR A 957 -31.36 38.91 -32.54
CA THR A 957 -31.98 40.24 -32.40
C THR A 957 -31.03 41.36 -32.79
N HIS A 958 -29.74 41.23 -32.43
CA HIS A 958 -28.79 42.32 -32.55
C HIS A 958 -27.82 42.19 -33.72
N LEU A 959 -27.62 40.99 -34.28
CA LEU A 959 -26.76 40.79 -35.46
C LEU A 959 -27.55 40.93 -36.76
N PRO A 960 -27.00 41.62 -37.79
CA PRO A 960 -27.52 41.60 -39.15
C PRO A 960 -27.61 40.18 -39.73
N ALA A 961 -28.50 39.98 -40.71
CA ALA A 961 -28.68 38.67 -41.36
C ALA A 961 -27.47 38.22 -42.19
N ASP A 962 -26.62 39.17 -42.60
CA ASP A 962 -25.38 38.98 -43.34
C ASP A 962 -24.13 38.96 -42.43
N ASP A 963 -24.28 39.08 -41.11
CA ASP A 963 -23.16 38.92 -40.17
C ASP A 963 -22.66 37.47 -40.19
N PRO A 964 -21.34 37.22 -40.34
CA PRO A 964 -20.79 35.88 -40.49
C PRO A 964 -21.05 34.98 -39.26
N MET A 965 -21.27 35.57 -38.08
CA MET A 965 -21.43 34.84 -36.82
C MET A 965 -22.90 34.59 -36.44
N VAL A 966 -23.88 35.14 -37.18
CA VAL A 966 -25.32 34.97 -36.84
C VAL A 966 -25.76 33.51 -36.85
N ALA A 967 -25.16 32.68 -37.71
CA ALA A 967 -25.42 31.24 -37.80
C ALA A 967 -25.07 30.48 -36.51
N TYR A 968 -24.20 31.02 -35.67
CA TYR A 968 -23.84 30.40 -34.38
C TYR A 968 -25.04 30.30 -33.41
N ALA A 969 -26.05 31.15 -33.57
CA ALA A 969 -27.28 31.09 -32.78
C ALA A 969 -28.03 29.75 -32.94
N ASP A 970 -27.91 29.09 -34.11
CA ASP A 970 -28.54 27.79 -34.34
C ASP A 970 -27.83 26.67 -33.58
N ARG A 971 -26.50 26.75 -33.42
CA ARG A 971 -25.71 25.78 -32.63
C ARG A 971 -26.02 25.87 -31.15
N LEU A 972 -26.06 27.09 -30.60
CA LEU A 972 -26.42 27.32 -29.18
C LEU A 972 -27.83 26.81 -28.82
N ALA A 973 -28.72 26.68 -29.81
CA ALA A 973 -30.08 26.21 -29.60
C ALA A 973 -30.22 24.66 -29.55
N GLN A 974 -29.18 23.91 -29.93
CA GLN A 974 -29.19 22.44 -30.03
C GLN A 974 -28.49 21.75 -28.84
N PRO A 975 -28.99 20.60 -28.34
CA PRO A 975 -28.26 19.78 -27.37
C PRO A 975 -26.95 19.23 -27.97
N PRO A 976 -25.89 19.04 -27.15
CA PRO A 976 -25.88 19.16 -25.69
C PRO A 976 -25.62 20.60 -25.18
N LEU A 977 -25.22 21.54 -26.04
CA LEU A 977 -24.92 22.93 -25.63
C LEU A 977 -26.14 23.64 -25.07
N ALA A 978 -27.30 23.47 -25.69
CA ALA A 978 -28.55 24.10 -25.26
C ALA A 978 -28.96 23.76 -23.82
N ASP A 979 -28.52 22.61 -23.31
CA ASP A 979 -28.89 22.10 -21.99
C ASP A 979 -27.91 22.53 -20.89
N GLN A 980 -26.83 23.23 -21.23
CA GLN A 980 -25.86 23.73 -20.25
C GLN A 980 -26.46 24.87 -19.42
N THR A 981 -26.64 24.60 -18.13
CA THR A 981 -27.00 25.60 -17.12
C THR A 981 -25.83 26.55 -16.86
N LEU A 982 -26.13 27.85 -16.84
CA LEU A 982 -25.20 28.93 -16.47
C LEU A 982 -25.41 29.31 -15.00
N ARG A 983 -24.78 28.56 -14.09
CA ARG A 983 -24.90 28.77 -12.63
C ARG A 983 -23.56 28.64 -11.93
N GLY A 984 -23.23 29.64 -11.09
CA GLY A 984 -21.97 29.71 -10.36
C GLY A 984 -21.07 30.81 -10.92
N TYR A 985 -19.86 30.47 -11.36
CA TYR A 985 -18.90 31.46 -11.87
C TYR A 985 -18.25 30.99 -13.17
N LEU A 986 -17.96 31.95 -14.05
CA LEU A 986 -17.15 31.76 -15.25
C LEU A 986 -15.77 32.36 -15.00
N SER A 987 -14.73 31.53 -15.11
CA SER A 987 -13.33 31.93 -15.05
C SER A 987 -12.65 31.78 -16.40
N GLY A 988 -11.70 32.65 -16.70
CA GLY A 988 -10.87 32.56 -17.89
C GLY A 988 -9.79 33.63 -17.89
N SER A 989 -8.98 33.63 -18.95
CA SER A 989 -7.97 34.67 -19.21
C SER A 989 -8.10 35.15 -20.65
N ILE A 990 -8.00 36.47 -20.84
CA ILE A 990 -7.97 37.08 -22.17
C ILE A 990 -6.52 37.37 -22.52
N ASP A 991 -6.01 36.82 -23.62
CA ASP A 991 -4.60 36.93 -24.00
C ASP A 991 -4.11 38.39 -24.01
N ALA A 992 -4.86 39.27 -24.68
CA ALA A 992 -4.59 40.70 -24.61
C ALA A 992 -5.84 41.57 -24.77
N VAL A 993 -5.88 42.71 -24.08
CA VAL A 993 -6.77 43.83 -24.37
C VAL A 993 -5.92 45.01 -24.80
N LEU A 994 -6.05 45.41 -26.06
CA LEU A 994 -5.26 46.50 -26.65
C LEU A 994 -6.03 47.81 -26.58
N ARG A 995 -5.40 48.86 -26.06
CA ARG A 995 -5.90 50.23 -26.12
C ARG A 995 -5.34 50.93 -27.35
N LEU A 996 -6.22 51.34 -28.26
CA LEU A 996 -5.81 52.09 -29.44
C LEU A 996 -5.47 53.54 -29.08
N PRO A 997 -4.37 54.09 -29.64
CA PRO A 997 -3.98 55.48 -29.42
C PRO A 997 -5.00 56.46 -30.04
N THR A 998 -5.31 57.54 -29.32
CA THR A 998 -6.26 58.57 -29.77
C THR A 998 -5.54 59.81 -30.26
N SER A 999 -6.15 60.55 -31.19
CA SER A 999 -5.62 61.82 -31.70
C SER A 999 -5.55 62.93 -30.64
N THR A 1000 -6.28 62.79 -29.53
CA THR A 1000 -6.29 63.72 -28.39
C THR A 1000 -5.23 63.39 -27.33
N GLY A 1001 -4.63 62.19 -27.37
CA GLY A 1001 -3.67 61.72 -26.36
C GLY A 1001 -4.26 61.50 -24.96
N SER A 1002 -5.59 61.65 -24.82
CA SER A 1002 -6.30 61.44 -23.56
C SER A 1002 -6.55 59.95 -23.34
N ALA A 1003 -6.16 59.44 -22.17
CA ALA A 1003 -6.45 58.06 -21.77
C ALA A 1003 -7.96 57.77 -21.61
N GLN A 1004 -8.80 58.81 -21.57
CA GLN A 1004 -10.25 58.69 -21.42
C GLN A 1004 -11.00 58.44 -22.74
N ASP A 1005 -10.37 58.64 -23.90
CA ASP A 1005 -11.04 58.55 -25.21
C ASP A 1005 -10.69 57.24 -25.98
N GLY A 1006 -9.94 56.32 -25.35
CA GLY A 1006 -9.37 55.14 -26.02
C GLY A 1006 -10.39 54.06 -26.39
N ARG A 1007 -10.24 53.47 -27.58
CA ARG A 1007 -10.96 52.24 -28.01
C ARG A 1007 -10.19 51.00 -27.55
N PHE A 1008 -10.90 50.00 -27.05
CA PHE A 1008 -10.31 48.76 -26.52
C PHE A 1008 -10.68 47.55 -27.39
N LEU A 1009 -9.68 46.84 -27.89
CA LEU A 1009 -9.85 45.61 -28.66
C LEU A 1009 -9.52 44.39 -27.78
N VAL A 1010 -10.39 43.40 -27.80
CA VAL A 1010 -10.11 42.07 -27.24
C VAL A 1010 -9.27 41.32 -28.27
N VAL A 1011 -8.16 40.71 -27.84
CA VAL A 1011 -7.28 39.96 -28.71
C VAL A 1011 -7.07 38.57 -28.14
N ASP A 1012 -7.15 37.58 -29.02
CA ASP A 1012 -6.88 36.17 -28.72
C ASP A 1012 -5.90 35.66 -29.79
N TYR A 1013 -4.78 35.07 -29.36
CA TYR A 1013 -3.80 34.46 -30.24
C TYR A 1013 -4.24 33.02 -30.54
N LYS A 1014 -4.07 32.59 -31.78
CA LYS A 1014 -4.44 31.25 -32.24
C LYS A 1014 -3.31 30.64 -33.05
N THR A 1015 -2.85 29.46 -32.63
CA THR A 1015 -1.81 28.73 -33.35
C THR A 1015 -2.38 27.59 -34.21
N ASN A 1016 -3.69 27.55 -34.41
CA ASN A 1016 -4.38 26.54 -35.23
C ASN A 1016 -3.79 26.46 -36.64
N ARG A 1017 -3.68 25.24 -37.17
CA ARG A 1017 -3.28 24.97 -38.55
C ARG A 1017 -4.52 24.78 -39.42
N LEU A 1018 -4.71 25.64 -40.42
CA LEU A 1018 -5.89 25.58 -41.32
C LEU A 1018 -5.60 24.99 -42.72
N GLY A 1019 -4.34 24.80 -43.08
CA GLY A 1019 -3.94 24.24 -44.38
C GLY A 1019 -3.98 22.71 -44.44
N GLU A 1020 -4.12 22.16 -45.65
CA GLU A 1020 -4.13 20.70 -45.89
C GLU A 1020 -2.81 20.03 -45.45
N ILE A 1021 -2.91 18.92 -44.72
CA ILE A 1021 -1.75 18.11 -44.32
C ILE A 1021 -1.03 17.60 -45.58
N GLY A 1022 0.27 17.88 -45.68
CA GLY A 1022 1.12 17.45 -46.80
C GLY A 1022 1.27 18.47 -47.94
N ARG A 1023 0.62 19.63 -47.87
CA ARG A 1023 0.92 20.79 -48.74
C ARG A 1023 1.72 21.87 -47.98
N PRO A 1024 2.55 22.66 -48.68
CA PRO A 1024 3.17 23.86 -48.10
C PRO A 1024 2.09 24.81 -47.59
N MET A 1025 2.25 25.30 -46.36
CA MET A 1025 1.30 26.22 -45.72
C MET A 1025 1.54 27.65 -46.19
N THR A 1026 0.48 28.35 -46.57
CA THR A 1026 0.53 29.68 -47.19
C THR A 1026 -0.44 30.66 -46.51
N ALA A 1027 -0.30 31.96 -46.78
CA ALA A 1027 -1.23 32.97 -46.29
C ALA A 1027 -2.69 32.73 -46.76
N ALA A 1028 -2.89 32.08 -47.91
CA ALA A 1028 -4.22 31.73 -48.43
C ALA A 1028 -4.99 30.75 -47.53
N ASP A 1029 -4.30 29.89 -46.78
CA ASP A 1029 -4.95 28.98 -45.81
C ASP A 1029 -5.64 29.74 -44.67
N TYR A 1030 -5.28 31.02 -44.47
CA TYR A 1030 -5.77 31.91 -43.43
C TYR A 1030 -6.53 33.11 -44.01
N ALA A 1031 -7.11 32.98 -45.22
CA ALA A 1031 -7.96 34.00 -45.81
C ALA A 1031 -9.23 34.25 -44.97
N PRO A 1032 -9.83 35.46 -45.01
CA PRO A 1032 -10.95 35.82 -44.13
C PRO A 1032 -12.13 34.83 -44.11
N VAL A 1033 -12.48 34.24 -45.25
CA VAL A 1033 -13.54 33.21 -45.32
C VAL A 1033 -13.20 31.94 -44.54
N ARG A 1034 -11.94 31.48 -44.62
CA ARG A 1034 -11.45 30.31 -43.89
C ARG A 1034 -11.43 30.58 -42.39
N LEU A 1035 -11.06 31.79 -42.00
CA LEU A 1035 -11.07 32.19 -40.59
C LEU A 1035 -12.49 32.22 -40.02
N ALA A 1036 -13.48 32.72 -40.78
CA ALA A 1036 -14.88 32.69 -40.34
C ALA A 1036 -15.41 31.26 -40.13
N GLU A 1037 -15.04 30.33 -41.01
CA GLU A 1037 -15.37 28.90 -40.85
C GLU A 1037 -14.69 28.29 -39.62
N ALA A 1038 -13.40 28.57 -39.42
CA ALA A 1038 -12.64 28.10 -38.27
C ALA A 1038 -13.22 28.62 -36.94
N MET A 1039 -13.59 29.91 -36.88
CA MET A 1039 -14.27 30.50 -35.73
C MET A 1039 -15.55 29.73 -35.38
N LEU A 1040 -16.42 29.50 -36.36
CA LEU A 1040 -17.67 28.76 -36.14
C LEU A 1040 -17.42 27.32 -35.71
N HIS A 1041 -16.46 26.62 -36.33
CA HIS A 1041 -16.11 25.24 -36.00
C HIS A 1041 -15.65 25.10 -34.54
N SER A 1042 -14.74 25.96 -34.09
CA SER A 1042 -14.13 25.87 -32.76
C SER A 1042 -14.90 26.60 -31.65
N HIS A 1043 -16.16 26.97 -31.88
CA HIS A 1043 -17.04 27.67 -30.92
C HIS A 1043 -16.51 29.03 -30.40
N TYR A 1044 -15.48 29.59 -31.03
CA TYR A 1044 -14.87 30.87 -30.65
C TYR A 1044 -15.82 32.09 -30.66
N PRO A 1045 -16.95 32.13 -31.40
CA PRO A 1045 -17.94 33.19 -31.22
C PRO A 1045 -18.46 33.29 -29.79
N LEU A 1046 -18.63 32.17 -29.08
CA LEU A 1046 -19.01 32.17 -27.67
C LEU A 1046 -17.89 32.78 -26.82
N GLN A 1047 -16.64 32.37 -27.02
CA GLN A 1047 -15.48 32.92 -26.31
C GLN A 1047 -15.37 34.44 -26.52
N ALA A 1048 -15.45 34.90 -27.77
CA ALA A 1048 -15.39 36.30 -28.15
C ALA A 1048 -16.49 37.15 -27.48
N LEU A 1049 -17.72 36.63 -27.42
CA LEU A 1049 -18.83 37.30 -26.75
C LEU A 1049 -18.64 37.35 -25.23
N LEU A 1050 -18.20 36.24 -24.60
CA LEU A 1050 -17.91 36.19 -23.17
C LEU A 1050 -16.79 37.17 -22.79
N TYR A 1051 -15.70 37.20 -23.57
CA TYR A 1051 -14.59 38.13 -23.36
C TYR A 1051 -15.00 39.58 -23.57
N SER A 1052 -15.86 39.85 -24.56
CA SER A 1052 -16.45 41.18 -24.75
C SER A 1052 -17.27 41.63 -23.53
N VAL A 1053 -18.05 40.72 -22.92
CA VAL A 1053 -18.78 41.02 -21.67
C VAL A 1053 -17.82 41.27 -20.51
N VAL A 1054 -16.74 40.48 -20.38
CA VAL A 1054 -15.72 40.68 -19.35
C VAL A 1054 -15.08 42.05 -19.48
N VAL A 1055 -14.62 42.42 -20.68
CA VAL A 1055 -14.02 43.73 -20.93
C VAL A 1055 -15.03 44.85 -20.73
N HIS A 1056 -16.30 44.68 -21.15
CA HIS A 1056 -17.37 45.62 -20.84
C HIS A 1056 -17.51 45.87 -19.33
N ARG A 1057 -17.62 44.80 -18.53
CA ARG A 1057 -17.77 44.89 -17.07
C ARG A 1057 -16.52 45.48 -16.41
N TYR A 1058 -15.33 45.10 -16.87
CA TYR A 1058 -14.05 45.63 -16.39
C TYR A 1058 -13.91 47.12 -16.65
N LEU A 1059 -14.17 47.58 -17.89
CA LEU A 1059 -14.11 49.00 -18.26
C LEU A 1059 -15.19 49.82 -17.56
N ARG A 1060 -16.42 49.30 -17.45
CA ARG A 1060 -17.50 49.93 -16.67
C ARG A 1060 -17.08 50.21 -15.23
N TRP A 1061 -16.25 49.34 -14.65
CA TRP A 1061 -15.73 49.50 -13.30
C TRP A 1061 -14.50 50.42 -13.22
N ARG A 1062 -13.59 50.34 -14.21
CA ARG A 1062 -12.26 50.97 -14.14
C ARG A 1062 -12.14 52.30 -14.87
N LEU A 1063 -12.97 52.57 -15.88
CA LEU A 1063 -12.89 53.75 -16.73
C LEU A 1063 -14.02 54.76 -16.38
N PRO A 1064 -13.70 55.90 -15.74
CA PRO A 1064 -14.69 56.95 -15.49
C PRO A 1064 -15.26 57.50 -16.81
N GLY A 1065 -16.59 57.61 -16.89
CA GLY A 1065 -17.26 58.10 -18.11
C GLY A 1065 -17.37 57.06 -19.24
N TYR A 1066 -17.16 55.78 -18.94
CA TYR A 1066 -17.29 54.69 -19.90
C TYR A 1066 -18.64 54.69 -20.64
N ASP A 1067 -18.57 54.68 -21.97
CA ASP A 1067 -19.66 54.46 -22.92
C ASP A 1067 -19.33 53.24 -23.82
N PRO A 1068 -20.10 52.13 -23.73
CA PRO A 1068 -19.89 50.95 -24.55
C PRO A 1068 -19.82 51.23 -26.06
N ALA A 1069 -20.59 52.21 -26.57
CA ALA A 1069 -20.68 52.49 -28.00
C ALA A 1069 -19.41 53.14 -28.57
N THR A 1070 -18.64 53.84 -27.73
CA THR A 1070 -17.41 54.53 -28.16
C THR A 1070 -16.15 53.79 -27.74
N HIS A 1071 -16.17 53.05 -26.63
CA HIS A 1071 -14.96 52.46 -26.06
C HIS A 1071 -14.76 50.98 -26.44
N LEU A 1072 -15.81 50.22 -26.77
CA LEU A 1072 -15.65 48.84 -27.24
C LEU A 1072 -15.24 48.84 -28.72
N GLY A 1073 -14.02 48.41 -29.01
CA GLY A 1073 -13.45 48.38 -30.36
C GLY A 1073 -13.79 47.11 -31.16
N GLY A 1074 -14.22 46.04 -30.49
CA GLY A 1074 -14.44 44.72 -31.09
C GLY A 1074 -13.41 43.69 -30.64
N VAL A 1075 -13.33 42.59 -31.38
CA VAL A 1075 -12.44 41.45 -31.12
C VAL A 1075 -11.54 41.18 -32.32
N LEU A 1076 -10.31 40.76 -32.06
CA LEU A 1076 -9.36 40.25 -33.04
C LEU A 1076 -8.91 38.84 -32.64
N TYR A 1077 -9.11 37.88 -33.53
CA TYR A 1077 -8.54 36.55 -33.39
C TYR A 1077 -7.36 36.44 -34.35
N LEU A 1078 -6.16 36.36 -33.78
CA LEU A 1078 -4.91 36.42 -34.50
C LEU A 1078 -4.40 35.00 -34.73
N TYR A 1079 -4.69 34.46 -35.92
CA TYR A 1079 -4.16 33.19 -36.38
C TYR A 1079 -2.71 33.40 -36.80
N VAL A 1080 -1.79 33.31 -35.83
CA VAL A 1080 -0.40 33.78 -35.95
C VAL A 1080 0.37 33.12 -37.08
N ARG A 1081 -0.02 31.90 -37.48
CA ARG A 1081 0.54 31.19 -38.63
C ARG A 1081 0.24 31.87 -39.97
N GLY A 1082 -0.86 32.62 -40.08
CA GLY A 1082 -1.23 33.38 -41.27
C GLY A 1082 -0.62 34.78 -41.34
N MET A 1083 0.00 35.26 -40.26
CA MET A 1083 0.53 36.63 -40.15
C MET A 1083 1.98 36.70 -40.65
N CYS A 1084 2.16 37.11 -41.91
CA CYS A 1084 3.40 36.93 -42.67
C CYS A 1084 4.28 38.19 -42.79
N GLY A 1085 4.05 39.24 -41.99
CA GLY A 1085 4.77 40.52 -42.08
C GLY A 1085 4.06 41.61 -42.90
N PRO A 1086 4.77 42.69 -43.28
CA PRO A 1086 4.19 43.83 -44.02
C PRO A 1086 3.59 43.45 -45.37
N ASP A 1087 4.09 42.37 -45.97
CA ASP A 1087 3.64 41.85 -47.27
C ASP A 1087 2.45 40.88 -47.13
N THR A 1088 1.84 40.76 -45.95
CA THR A 1088 0.64 39.93 -45.75
C THR A 1088 -0.49 40.42 -46.66
N PRO A 1089 -1.02 39.59 -47.57
CA PRO A 1089 -2.09 39.99 -48.48
C PRO A 1089 -3.37 40.37 -47.72
N GLU A 1090 -4.09 41.35 -48.27
CA GLU A 1090 -5.39 41.77 -47.76
C GLU A 1090 -6.48 41.36 -48.76
N VAL A 1091 -7.54 40.71 -48.26
CA VAL A 1091 -8.75 40.40 -49.04
C VAL A 1091 -9.85 41.32 -48.52
N ASP A 1092 -10.40 42.16 -49.41
CA ASP A 1092 -11.40 43.19 -49.07
C ASP A 1092 -10.97 44.11 -47.90
N GLY A 1093 -9.66 44.41 -47.81
CA GLY A 1093 -9.07 45.27 -46.78
C GLY A 1093 -8.86 44.57 -45.42
N VAL A 1094 -9.01 43.25 -45.34
CA VAL A 1094 -8.72 42.44 -44.15
C VAL A 1094 -7.50 41.55 -44.43
N PRO A 1095 -6.44 41.63 -43.60
CA PRO A 1095 -5.23 40.82 -43.78
C PRO A 1095 -5.48 39.35 -43.50
N CYS A 1096 -4.84 38.47 -44.27
CA CYS A 1096 -4.80 37.04 -43.95
C CYS A 1096 -4.21 36.81 -42.54
N GLY A 1097 -4.76 35.83 -41.81
CA GLY A 1097 -4.38 35.53 -40.44
C GLY A 1097 -5.04 36.42 -39.36
N VAL A 1098 -5.78 37.47 -39.73
CA VAL A 1098 -6.45 38.35 -38.76
C VAL A 1098 -7.97 38.28 -38.95
N PHE A 1099 -8.65 37.61 -38.03
CA PHE A 1099 -10.12 37.65 -37.97
C PHE A 1099 -10.56 38.86 -37.15
N SER A 1100 -11.38 39.72 -37.74
CA SER A 1100 -11.91 40.94 -37.11
C SER A 1100 -13.43 40.84 -36.98
N TRP A 1101 -13.96 41.07 -35.78
CA TRP A 1101 -15.40 41.13 -35.56
C TRP A 1101 -15.76 42.20 -34.53
N GLN A 1102 -16.79 42.99 -34.81
CA GLN A 1102 -17.25 44.04 -33.92
C GLN A 1102 -18.70 43.74 -33.47
N PRO A 1103 -18.89 42.97 -32.39
CA PRO A 1103 -20.21 42.76 -31.81
C PRO A 1103 -20.86 44.11 -31.47
N PRO A 1104 -22.13 44.34 -31.87
CA PRO A 1104 -22.83 45.57 -31.51
C PRO A 1104 -22.85 45.76 -29.99
N ALA A 1105 -22.61 46.99 -29.51
CA ALA A 1105 -22.60 47.26 -28.06
C ALA A 1105 -23.92 46.84 -27.37
N ALA A 1106 -25.06 46.93 -28.08
CA ALA A 1106 -26.35 46.45 -27.60
C ALA A 1106 -26.38 44.93 -27.34
N LEU A 1107 -25.69 44.13 -28.17
CA LEU A 1107 -25.55 42.69 -27.97
C LEU A 1107 -24.73 42.39 -26.70
N VAL A 1108 -23.59 43.06 -26.53
CA VAL A 1108 -22.73 42.87 -25.35
C VAL A 1108 -23.46 43.24 -24.05
N LEU A 1109 -24.25 44.32 -24.07
CA LEU A 1109 -25.10 44.71 -22.95
C LEU A 1109 -26.18 43.66 -22.66
N ALA A 1110 -26.92 43.20 -23.67
CA ALA A 1110 -27.95 42.18 -23.49
C ALA A 1110 -27.39 40.87 -22.93
N LEU A 1111 -26.21 40.45 -23.40
CA LEU A 1111 -25.52 39.26 -22.88
C LEU A 1111 -25.01 39.48 -21.45
N SER A 1112 -24.51 40.68 -21.12
CA SER A 1112 -24.12 41.00 -19.75
C SER A 1112 -25.31 40.94 -18.79
N ASP A 1113 -26.48 41.46 -19.18
CA ASP A 1113 -27.69 41.42 -18.36
C ASP A 1113 -28.20 39.98 -18.19
N LEU A 1114 -28.17 39.18 -19.27
CA LEU A 1114 -28.51 37.75 -19.23
C LEU A 1114 -27.61 36.98 -18.27
N LEU A 1115 -26.29 37.24 -18.29
CA LEU A 1115 -25.32 36.61 -17.38
C LEU A 1115 -25.46 37.08 -15.93
N ASP A 1116 -26.05 38.25 -15.66
CA ASP A 1116 -26.44 38.66 -14.30
C ASP A 1116 -27.79 38.03 -13.86
N GLY A 1117 -28.43 37.28 -14.75
CA GLY A 1117 -29.68 36.58 -14.52
C GLY A 1117 -30.91 37.47 -14.66
N GLU A 1118 -30.80 38.60 -15.35
CA GLU A 1118 -31.92 39.43 -15.78
C GLU A 1118 -32.47 38.87 -17.11
N VAL A 1119 -33.44 37.96 -17.05
CA VAL A 1119 -34.16 37.49 -18.24
C VAL A 1119 -35.24 38.53 -18.56
N ARG A 1120 -35.12 39.25 -19.68
CA ARG A 1120 -36.19 40.12 -20.20
C ARG A 1120 -36.96 39.45 -21.32
#